data_AF-A0AAD6RJU2-F1
#
_entry.id   AF-A0AAD6RJU2-F1
#
_cell.length_a   1.000
_cell.length_b   1.000
_cell.length_c   1.000
_cell.angle_alpha   90.00
_cell.angle_beta   90.00
_cell.angle_gamma   90.00
#
_symmetry.space_group_name_H-M   'P 1'
#
loop_
_entity.id
_entity.type
_entity.pdbx_description
1 polymer ?
#
loop_
_entity_poly.entity_id
_entity_poly.type
_entity_poly.pdbx_seq_one_letter_code
_entity_poly.pdbx_strand_id
1 'polypeptide(L)'
;MASACMAMRNLLSLAQKRFFNTSVILPTASSSFTAEYPIKTCGLPLQPGLSVSNKLQIDENNLQNSQAVVEFLKSHHFKDAHIAKMVQKCPAVLRCKVEDNLEPKFDFFIKNGFEGQLLPQILMSDPRILVCRLDTRIKPCLELLKPFLGSNENIIAVLKRASWLLTYSLKSCVQPNIDFLIKEGLPLDKMAKLLTSYPRTILIKHDRMVSAANYLKNLGLEPKAPMFIHAFRVMVQLSEPTWKKKIEAWKSVGWSEGEILGTFKRFPFLLSCSEEKINCMMDFFVNTVKLGHQTITANPSIFKYSFDKRIFPRYNVLKVLESKKLIRVRKTATFLKISEEKFLENYITKFEGKVPGPINSLAGTGGSLSYSGTQEAGLKYSTISSLASSSLSSFTVDFLVNSCGLPLKSALLASRKLKLDEKNLRNPPFVLEFLKSHNFDETHISKLIERRPQVLQSRVEGNLAPRFKFLIANGFVGTILSKRGRMVYAMNAIKNLGLEPDKTMFVRALSVRLQMTETTWNKKIEVMKSLQWSEEEILGAFKRYPQILAFSEEKIRSAIDFYINTMELERQIIIANPNFIGFSIDKRIRPRYDVINVLESKELIKGDMKISTLLVTSEKKFFINYVSRFADEKRFLSTSSSSTPTLSPLSTAPSSSFTVDFLINSCGLPSKSALSVSQKLQLDEKSIQKPQSVLEFLKAHGFKETQVVKLIEKRPVILRRGVDTNLKPKFEFLIANGFVGKLLPELITSNPNVLERALESNMKPCFEYFKSILGSNDMIVAASKRCAVFLTYDWKSIIQPNVELLIKEGVPEERVVKMIVAQPRIIYQRRDRMVYAVNAVKNLGLEPKAPMFIYALRSMLSMNEFTWKKKIEVMKSFGWTEEEILQAFKQYPFQLSSSEEKMRKSMDFLLNTIKMERQAIMACPKFLMYSTEKRLRPRYDVLKILKSKKLIEIGKKTNYLLTVSEKNFLENYVTKYADKVPGLLEDNLLQFISFPSCFADQEFPCWI
;
A
#
# COMPACT_ATOMS: atom_id res chain seq x y z
N MET A 1 11.65 -45.42 2.37
CA MET A 1 12.67 -44.43 1.91
C MET A 1 12.12 -43.31 1.02
N ALA A 2 11.38 -43.57 -0.07
CA ALA A 2 10.94 -42.51 -1.00
C ALA A 2 10.07 -41.40 -0.35
N SER A 3 9.19 -41.75 0.60
CA SER A 3 8.31 -40.79 1.30
C SER A 3 9.12 -39.67 2.00
N ALA A 4 10.09 -40.03 2.85
CA ALA A 4 10.96 -39.09 3.56
C ALA A 4 11.68 -38.09 2.64
N CYS A 5 12.18 -38.55 1.49
CA CYS A 5 12.83 -37.69 0.50
C CYS A 5 11.85 -36.75 -0.23
N MET A 6 10.66 -37.24 -0.60
CA MET A 6 9.60 -36.38 -1.19
C MET A 6 9.14 -35.30 -0.22
N ALA A 7 8.98 -35.70 1.02
CA ALA A 7 8.38 -34.87 2.02
C ALA A 7 9.35 -33.74 2.44
N MET A 8 10.65 -34.02 2.57
CA MET A 8 11.63 -32.95 2.82
C MET A 8 11.70 -31.90 1.69
N ARG A 9 11.47 -32.32 0.43
CA ARG A 9 11.29 -31.41 -0.73
C ARG A 9 9.97 -30.63 -0.68
N ASN A 10 8.93 -31.16 -0.01
CA ASN A 10 7.65 -30.47 0.13
C ASN A 10 7.73 -29.24 1.05
N LEU A 11 8.55 -29.30 2.11
CA LEU A 11 8.71 -28.23 3.11
C LEU A 11 9.17 -26.90 2.49
N LEU A 12 10.24 -26.98 1.68
CA LEU A 12 10.83 -25.85 0.95
C LEU A 12 9.84 -25.18 -0.04
N SER A 13 8.89 -25.94 -0.56
CA SER A 13 7.87 -25.47 -1.52
C SER A 13 6.76 -24.59 -0.91
N LEU A 14 6.66 -24.44 0.41
CA LEU A 14 5.58 -23.63 1.02
C LEU A 14 5.78 -22.12 0.82
N ALA A 15 7.02 -21.64 0.89
CA ALA A 15 7.33 -20.23 0.97
C ALA A 15 7.05 -19.43 -0.33
N GLN A 16 7.04 -20.07 -1.50
CA GLN A 16 7.17 -19.40 -2.79
C GLN A 16 5.86 -19.14 -3.57
N LYS A 17 4.69 -19.63 -3.12
CA LYS A 17 3.45 -19.63 -3.95
C LYS A 17 2.47 -18.45 -3.76
N ARG A 18 2.84 -17.36 -3.07
CA ARG A 18 1.95 -16.18 -2.92
C ARG A 18 2.27 -15.06 -3.92
N PHE A 19 1.28 -14.78 -4.78
CA PHE A 19 1.18 -13.69 -5.77
C PHE A 19 1.98 -13.90 -7.08
N PHE A 20 1.36 -14.51 -8.11
CA PHE A 20 0.45 -13.89 -9.11
C PHE A 20 1.17 -12.81 -9.94
N ASN A 21 1.52 -13.03 -11.22
CA ASN A 21 0.70 -13.13 -12.45
C ASN A 21 0.63 -11.80 -13.22
N THR A 22 0.66 -11.90 -14.56
CA THR A 22 0.21 -10.91 -15.56
C THR A 22 0.95 -9.54 -15.62
N SER A 23 1.26 -8.94 -16.78
CA SER A 23 0.94 -9.28 -18.18
C SER A 23 1.75 -8.44 -19.21
N VAL A 24 2.01 -9.02 -20.39
CA VAL A 24 1.98 -8.47 -21.79
C VAL A 24 2.35 -6.98 -22.07
N ILE A 25 3.31 -6.74 -23.01
CA ILE A 25 3.69 -5.44 -23.67
C ILE A 25 4.29 -5.68 -25.11
N LEU A 26 5.18 -4.76 -25.63
CA LEU A 26 5.81 -4.51 -26.98
C LEU A 26 4.89 -3.79 -28.01
N PRO A 27 5.32 -3.34 -29.23
CA PRO A 27 6.61 -3.35 -29.97
C PRO A 27 7.10 -1.96 -30.45
N THR A 28 8.08 -1.95 -31.37
CA THR A 28 7.96 -1.43 -32.77
C THR A 28 8.65 -2.42 -33.76
N ALA A 29 8.62 -2.18 -35.08
CA ALA A 29 8.59 -3.17 -36.17
C ALA A 29 9.85 -4.04 -36.45
N SER A 30 9.61 -5.33 -36.64
CA SER A 30 9.81 -5.97 -37.96
C SER A 30 8.44 -6.45 -38.47
N SER A 31 8.32 -6.82 -39.75
CA SER A 31 7.11 -7.43 -40.31
C SER A 31 6.94 -8.87 -39.82
N SER A 32 6.57 -9.04 -38.55
CA SER A 32 5.70 -10.16 -38.24
C SER A 32 4.39 -9.96 -39.01
N PHE A 33 3.82 -11.05 -39.50
CA PHE A 33 2.48 -11.07 -40.07
C PHE A 33 1.46 -10.31 -39.18
N THR A 34 1.60 -10.48 -37.86
CA THR A 34 0.93 -9.71 -36.78
C THR A 34 1.06 -8.19 -36.84
N ALA A 35 2.23 -7.65 -37.24
CA ALA A 35 2.47 -6.21 -37.31
C ALA A 35 1.98 -5.63 -38.64
N GLU A 36 2.09 -6.40 -39.70
CA GLU A 36 1.70 -6.01 -41.04
C GLU A 36 0.17 -5.96 -41.21
N TYR A 37 -0.57 -6.94 -40.66
CA TYR A 37 -2.03 -7.00 -40.74
C TYR A 37 -2.75 -5.76 -40.16
N PRO A 38 -2.44 -5.27 -38.94
CA PRO A 38 -3.04 -4.04 -38.43
C PRO A 38 -2.68 -2.79 -39.25
N ILE A 39 -1.48 -2.75 -39.85
CA ILE A 39 -0.97 -1.57 -40.56
C ILE A 39 -1.55 -1.51 -41.98
N LYS A 40 -1.45 -2.61 -42.75
CA LYS A 40 -1.93 -2.71 -44.14
C LYS A 40 -3.44 -2.99 -44.22
N THR A 41 -3.95 -3.97 -43.46
CA THR A 41 -5.34 -4.43 -43.60
C THR A 41 -6.32 -3.65 -42.72
N CYS A 42 -5.93 -3.29 -41.49
CA CYS A 42 -6.77 -2.47 -40.60
C CYS A 42 -6.47 -0.96 -40.70
N GLY A 43 -5.56 -0.51 -41.56
CA GLY A 43 -5.29 0.91 -41.82
C GLY A 43 -4.67 1.71 -40.66
N LEU A 44 -3.93 1.08 -39.74
CA LEU A 44 -3.26 1.80 -38.65
C LEU A 44 -1.95 2.46 -39.11
N PRO A 45 -1.66 3.72 -38.69
CA PRO A 45 -0.34 4.31 -38.88
C PRO A 45 0.75 3.47 -38.17
N LEU A 46 1.97 3.47 -38.72
CA LEU A 46 3.09 2.61 -38.31
C LEU A 46 3.23 2.44 -36.79
N GLN A 47 3.43 3.52 -36.04
CA GLN A 47 3.63 3.49 -34.59
C GLN A 47 2.41 2.95 -33.80
N PRO A 48 1.16 3.41 -34.06
CA PRO A 48 -0.08 2.77 -33.60
C PRO A 48 -0.26 1.28 -33.93
N GLY A 49 -0.13 0.89 -35.20
CA GLY A 49 -0.36 -0.50 -35.65
C GLY A 49 0.67 -1.46 -35.06
N LEU A 50 1.87 -0.94 -34.83
CA LEU A 50 2.84 -1.59 -33.96
C LEU A 50 2.28 -1.72 -32.54
N SER A 51 1.93 -0.64 -31.83
CA SER A 51 1.38 -0.73 -30.44
C SER A 51 0.20 -1.71 -30.26
N VAL A 52 -0.52 -2.06 -31.33
CA VAL A 52 -1.53 -3.14 -31.38
C VAL A 52 -0.89 -4.53 -31.39
N SER A 53 0.00 -4.80 -32.35
CA SER A 53 0.62 -6.09 -32.73
C SER A 53 1.43 -6.85 -31.66
N ASN A 54 1.32 -6.43 -30.39
CA ASN A 54 1.97 -7.07 -29.26
C ASN A 54 1.14 -7.08 -27.98
N LYS A 55 0.15 -6.19 -27.87
CA LYS A 55 -1.04 -6.46 -27.05
C LYS A 55 -1.82 -7.64 -27.61
N LEU A 56 -1.68 -7.89 -28.93
CA LEU A 56 -2.32 -8.96 -29.67
C LEU A 56 -1.32 -9.61 -30.63
N GLN A 57 -1.11 -10.91 -30.50
CA GLN A 57 -0.46 -11.73 -31.54
C GLN A 57 -1.55 -12.33 -32.44
N ILE A 58 -1.32 -12.29 -33.76
CA ILE A 58 -2.16 -12.84 -34.84
C ILE A 58 -1.24 -13.76 -35.64
N ASP A 59 -1.50 -15.06 -35.56
CA ASP A 59 -0.87 -16.10 -36.35
C ASP A 59 -1.82 -16.54 -37.49
N GLU A 60 -1.36 -17.42 -38.38
CA GLU A 60 -2.12 -17.91 -39.54
C GLU A 60 -3.45 -18.55 -39.12
N ASN A 61 -3.49 -19.25 -37.98
CA ASN A 61 -4.70 -19.89 -37.46
C ASN A 61 -5.76 -18.88 -36.96
N ASN A 62 -5.36 -17.72 -36.45
CA ASN A 62 -6.26 -16.67 -35.97
C ASN A 62 -6.50 -15.54 -37.00
N LEU A 63 -5.80 -15.57 -38.14
CA LEU A 63 -5.96 -14.64 -39.24
C LEU A 63 -7.38 -14.65 -39.79
N GLN A 64 -7.90 -15.83 -40.13
CA GLN A 64 -9.21 -15.97 -40.78
C GLN A 64 -10.34 -15.39 -39.90
N ASN A 65 -10.31 -15.63 -38.59
CA ASN A 65 -11.21 -14.97 -37.64
C ASN A 65 -11.00 -13.44 -37.62
N SER A 66 -9.74 -12.99 -37.63
CA SER A 66 -9.43 -11.54 -37.64
C SER A 66 -9.89 -10.84 -38.93
N GLN A 67 -9.93 -11.55 -40.06
CA GLN A 67 -10.47 -11.10 -41.35
C GLN A 67 -11.99 -11.06 -41.33
N ALA A 68 -12.65 -12.15 -40.92
CA ALA A 68 -14.10 -12.21 -40.76
C ALA A 68 -14.63 -11.08 -39.85
N VAL A 69 -13.93 -10.75 -38.76
CA VAL A 69 -14.27 -9.59 -37.91
C VAL A 69 -14.16 -8.27 -38.65
N VAL A 70 -13.13 -8.06 -39.48
CA VAL A 70 -12.96 -6.81 -40.25
C VAL A 70 -14.02 -6.70 -41.35
N GLU A 71 -14.32 -7.79 -42.04
CA GLU A 71 -15.37 -7.87 -43.07
C GLU A 71 -16.76 -7.64 -42.48
N PHE A 72 -17.06 -8.26 -41.33
CA PHE A 72 -18.30 -8.03 -40.57
C PHE A 72 -18.46 -6.57 -40.11
N LEU A 73 -17.38 -5.90 -39.71
CA LEU A 73 -17.42 -4.47 -39.41
C LEU A 73 -17.69 -3.64 -40.68
N LYS A 74 -17.10 -4.01 -41.82
CA LYS A 74 -17.32 -3.32 -43.10
C LYS A 74 -18.76 -3.51 -43.63
N SER A 75 -19.36 -4.69 -43.49
CA SER A 75 -20.76 -4.92 -43.86
C SER A 75 -21.73 -4.06 -43.04
N HIS A 76 -21.37 -3.75 -41.78
CA HIS A 76 -22.09 -2.79 -40.92
C HIS A 76 -21.63 -1.33 -41.08
N HIS A 77 -21.14 -0.96 -42.27
CA HIS A 77 -20.75 0.41 -42.67
C HIS A 77 -19.61 1.06 -41.84
N PHE A 78 -18.73 0.28 -41.20
CA PHE A 78 -17.53 0.85 -40.56
C PHE A 78 -16.46 1.19 -41.60
N LYS A 79 -16.20 2.49 -41.78
CA LYS A 79 -15.04 2.99 -42.53
C LYS A 79 -13.72 2.47 -41.94
N ASP A 80 -12.69 2.27 -42.76
CA ASP A 80 -11.37 1.78 -42.31
C ASP A 80 -10.78 2.63 -41.17
N ALA A 81 -10.94 3.96 -41.21
CA ALA A 81 -10.50 4.85 -40.13
C ALA A 81 -11.19 4.59 -38.77
N HIS A 82 -12.43 4.07 -38.77
CA HIS A 82 -13.10 3.60 -37.56
C HIS A 82 -12.48 2.29 -37.07
N ILE A 83 -12.28 1.32 -37.97
CA ILE A 83 -11.68 0.00 -37.66
C ILE A 83 -10.25 0.18 -37.12
N ALA A 84 -9.41 0.96 -37.79
CA ALA A 84 -8.06 1.33 -37.37
C ALA A 84 -8.05 1.83 -35.91
N LYS A 85 -8.89 2.82 -35.61
CA LYS A 85 -9.01 3.45 -34.30
C LYS A 85 -9.65 2.53 -33.24
N MET A 86 -10.49 1.58 -33.67
CA MET A 86 -11.09 0.56 -32.81
C MET A 86 -10.02 -0.42 -32.34
N VAL A 87 -9.30 -1.01 -33.30
CA VAL A 87 -8.19 -1.94 -33.10
C VAL A 87 -7.06 -1.28 -32.30
N GLN A 88 -6.75 0.01 -32.54
CA GLN A 88 -5.77 0.78 -31.75
C GLN A 88 -6.10 0.77 -30.24
N LYS A 89 -7.38 0.99 -29.91
CA LYS A 89 -7.87 1.11 -28.54
C LYS A 89 -8.07 -0.25 -27.87
N CYS A 90 -8.63 -1.22 -28.59
CA CYS A 90 -8.91 -2.56 -28.08
C CYS A 90 -8.55 -3.63 -29.13
N PRO A 91 -7.27 -4.03 -29.22
CA PRO A 91 -6.82 -5.08 -30.14
C PRO A 91 -7.60 -6.40 -30.02
N ALA A 92 -8.07 -6.72 -28.81
CA ALA A 92 -8.81 -7.94 -28.52
C ALA A 92 -10.11 -8.13 -29.32
N VAL A 93 -10.64 -7.08 -29.97
CA VAL A 93 -11.79 -7.20 -30.88
C VAL A 93 -11.55 -8.19 -32.02
N LEU A 94 -10.31 -8.30 -32.52
CA LEU A 94 -9.95 -9.20 -33.63
C LEU A 94 -9.99 -10.70 -33.24
N ARG A 95 -10.10 -11.01 -31.94
CA ARG A 95 -10.28 -12.39 -31.42
C ARG A 95 -11.73 -12.71 -31.06
N CYS A 96 -12.66 -11.79 -31.32
CA CYS A 96 -14.08 -12.10 -31.21
C CYS A 96 -14.45 -13.04 -32.34
N LYS A 97 -15.17 -14.12 -32.04
CA LYS A 97 -15.97 -14.81 -33.07
C LYS A 97 -17.08 -13.89 -33.55
N VAL A 98 -17.48 -14.01 -34.81
CA VAL A 98 -18.53 -13.18 -35.40
C VAL A 98 -19.88 -13.64 -34.84
N GLU A 99 -20.19 -14.92 -35.03
CA GLU A 99 -21.46 -15.59 -34.77
C GLU A 99 -21.76 -15.66 -33.26
N ASP A 100 -20.83 -16.25 -32.49
CA ASP A 100 -21.02 -16.46 -31.05
C ASP A 100 -20.99 -15.16 -30.20
N ASN A 101 -20.55 -14.02 -30.77
CA ASN A 101 -20.19 -12.87 -29.94
C ASN A 101 -20.33 -11.47 -30.55
N LEU A 102 -20.10 -11.24 -31.85
CA LEU A 102 -20.31 -9.91 -32.45
C LEU A 102 -21.77 -9.73 -32.89
N GLU A 103 -22.32 -10.68 -33.65
CA GLU A 103 -23.71 -10.68 -34.13
C GLU A 103 -24.72 -10.42 -32.99
N PRO A 104 -24.78 -11.20 -31.90
CA PRO A 104 -25.70 -10.96 -30.79
C PRO A 104 -25.59 -9.56 -30.14
N LYS A 105 -24.42 -8.90 -30.26
CA LYS A 105 -24.22 -7.55 -29.74
C LYS A 105 -24.65 -6.49 -30.74
N PHE A 106 -24.33 -6.68 -32.02
CA PHE A 106 -24.77 -5.78 -33.09
C PHE A 106 -26.29 -5.79 -33.19
N ASP A 107 -26.92 -6.98 -33.24
CA ASP A 107 -28.38 -7.15 -33.17
C ASP A 107 -28.98 -6.45 -31.95
N PHE A 108 -28.35 -6.62 -30.78
CA PHE A 108 -28.80 -5.95 -29.56
C PHE A 108 -28.71 -4.43 -29.66
N PHE A 109 -27.64 -3.86 -30.22
CA PHE A 109 -27.50 -2.41 -30.39
C PHE A 109 -28.51 -1.86 -31.42
N ILE A 110 -28.62 -2.51 -32.58
CA ILE A 110 -29.57 -2.21 -33.66
C ILE A 110 -31.00 -2.22 -33.10
N LYS A 111 -31.44 -3.34 -32.50
CA LYS A 111 -32.74 -3.48 -31.82
C LYS A 111 -32.98 -2.47 -30.68
N ASN A 112 -31.93 -1.82 -30.17
CA ASN A 112 -32.03 -0.76 -29.16
C ASN A 112 -31.99 0.67 -29.74
N GLY A 113 -32.02 0.82 -31.06
CA GLY A 113 -32.04 2.08 -31.82
C GLY A 113 -30.65 2.67 -32.10
N PHE A 114 -29.57 1.89 -31.94
CA PHE A 114 -28.23 2.30 -32.36
C PHE A 114 -27.99 1.78 -33.77
N GLU A 115 -28.49 2.52 -34.74
CA GLU A 115 -28.41 2.20 -36.18
C GLU A 115 -27.68 3.31 -36.96
N GLY A 116 -27.35 3.04 -38.23
CA GLY A 116 -26.67 3.99 -39.10
C GLY A 116 -25.41 4.59 -38.45
N GLN A 117 -25.33 5.92 -38.36
CA GLN A 117 -24.18 6.61 -37.77
C GLN A 117 -24.05 6.45 -36.24
N LEU A 118 -25.09 6.03 -35.52
CA LEU A 118 -25.05 5.87 -34.07
C LEU A 118 -24.30 4.60 -33.65
N LEU A 119 -24.38 3.53 -34.44
CA LEU A 119 -23.72 2.25 -34.18
C LEU A 119 -22.18 2.38 -34.13
N PRO A 120 -21.50 3.01 -35.11
CA PRO A 120 -20.08 3.36 -34.97
C PRO A 120 -19.81 4.27 -33.77
N GLN A 121 -20.67 5.24 -33.49
CA GLN A 121 -20.41 6.18 -32.40
C GLN A 121 -20.45 5.53 -31.01
N ILE A 122 -21.38 4.62 -30.72
CA ILE A 122 -21.40 3.89 -29.44
C ILE A 122 -20.20 2.93 -29.34
N LEU A 123 -19.93 2.14 -30.37
CA LEU A 123 -18.83 1.16 -30.35
C LEU A 123 -17.45 1.85 -30.29
N MET A 124 -17.29 3.03 -30.90
CA MET A 124 -16.05 3.82 -30.83
C MET A 124 -15.86 4.64 -29.54
N SER A 125 -16.92 4.78 -28.74
CA SER A 125 -16.84 5.42 -27.42
C SER A 125 -15.97 4.60 -26.48
N ASP A 126 -16.19 3.28 -26.44
CA ASP A 126 -15.26 2.31 -25.85
C ASP A 126 -15.35 0.93 -26.55
N PRO A 127 -14.40 0.62 -27.45
CA PRO A 127 -14.35 -0.66 -28.15
C PRO A 127 -14.33 -1.91 -27.26
N ARG A 128 -14.01 -1.78 -25.97
CA ARG A 128 -14.08 -2.91 -25.02
C ARG A 128 -15.49 -3.49 -24.87
N ILE A 129 -16.52 -2.74 -25.26
CA ILE A 129 -17.91 -3.19 -25.30
C ILE A 129 -18.06 -4.49 -26.13
N LEU A 130 -17.27 -4.67 -27.20
CA LEU A 130 -17.31 -5.86 -28.06
C LEU A 130 -16.66 -7.11 -27.45
N VAL A 131 -15.84 -6.95 -26.41
CA VAL A 131 -15.24 -8.08 -25.63
C VAL A 131 -15.90 -8.28 -24.26
N CYS A 132 -16.79 -7.38 -23.83
CA CYS A 132 -17.60 -7.58 -22.62
C CYS A 132 -18.76 -8.56 -22.85
N ARG A 133 -19.19 -9.28 -21.80
CA ARG A 133 -20.38 -10.13 -21.84
C ARG A 133 -21.66 -9.29 -21.99
N LEU A 134 -22.49 -9.65 -22.96
CA LEU A 134 -23.71 -8.92 -23.32
C LEU A 134 -24.67 -8.78 -22.12
N ASP A 135 -25.14 -9.89 -21.57
CA ASP A 135 -26.23 -9.94 -20.59
C ASP A 135 -25.86 -9.43 -19.19
N THR A 136 -24.59 -9.53 -18.81
CA THR A 136 -24.12 -9.16 -17.46
C THR A 136 -23.51 -7.75 -17.39
N ARG A 137 -23.26 -7.10 -18.53
CA ARG A 137 -22.61 -5.77 -18.59
C ARG A 137 -23.30 -4.80 -19.51
N ILE A 138 -23.58 -5.20 -20.75
CA ILE A 138 -24.08 -4.28 -21.78
C ILE A 138 -25.57 -4.02 -21.59
N LYS A 139 -26.40 -5.07 -21.51
CA LYS A 139 -27.86 -4.94 -21.32
C LYS A 139 -28.20 -4.09 -20.07
N PRO A 140 -27.65 -4.39 -18.86
CA PRO A 140 -27.93 -3.60 -17.67
C PRO A 140 -27.42 -2.16 -17.73
N CYS A 141 -26.43 -1.85 -18.58
CA CYS A 141 -25.93 -0.49 -18.75
C CYS A 141 -26.85 0.37 -19.62
N LEU A 142 -27.41 -0.19 -20.70
CA LEU A 142 -28.37 0.55 -21.53
C LEU A 142 -29.72 0.69 -20.81
N GLU A 143 -30.21 -0.37 -20.16
CA GLU A 143 -31.41 -0.36 -19.32
C GLU A 143 -31.34 0.73 -18.24
N LEU A 144 -30.17 0.91 -17.61
CA LEU A 144 -29.97 1.94 -16.59
C LEU A 144 -29.89 3.36 -17.18
N LEU A 145 -29.31 3.55 -18.36
CA LEU A 145 -29.08 4.91 -18.91
C LEU A 145 -30.28 5.45 -19.70
N LYS A 146 -31.06 4.58 -20.37
CA LYS A 146 -32.21 4.97 -21.19
C LYS A 146 -33.24 5.86 -20.47
N PRO A 147 -33.68 5.56 -19.23
CA PRO A 147 -34.69 6.37 -18.53
C PRO A 147 -34.30 7.83 -18.23
N PHE A 148 -33.00 8.16 -18.22
CA PHE A 148 -32.52 9.50 -17.89
C PHE A 148 -32.12 10.32 -19.10
N LEU A 149 -31.62 9.67 -20.15
CA LEU A 149 -30.92 10.35 -21.24
C LEU A 149 -31.80 10.59 -22.47
N GLY A 150 -32.91 9.84 -22.60
CA GLY A 150 -33.98 10.05 -23.59
C GLY A 150 -33.61 9.80 -25.06
N SER A 151 -32.33 9.96 -25.43
CA SER A 151 -31.81 9.76 -26.78
C SER A 151 -30.50 8.98 -26.76
N ASN A 152 -30.21 8.31 -27.87
CA ASN A 152 -29.03 7.46 -28.02
C ASN A 152 -27.74 8.30 -28.15
N GLU A 153 -27.83 9.53 -28.66
CA GLU A 153 -26.73 10.52 -28.70
C GLU A 153 -26.29 10.93 -27.29
N ASN A 154 -27.25 11.12 -26.37
CA ASN A 154 -26.94 11.45 -24.97
C ASN A 154 -26.29 10.26 -24.26
N ILE A 155 -26.73 9.01 -24.52
CA ILE A 155 -26.06 7.80 -24.04
C ILE A 155 -24.61 7.75 -24.56
N ILE A 156 -24.40 7.99 -25.84
CA ILE A 156 -23.07 8.09 -26.46
C ILE A 156 -22.22 9.19 -25.80
N ALA A 157 -22.78 10.38 -25.54
CA ALA A 157 -22.07 11.48 -24.90
C ALA A 157 -21.63 11.14 -23.46
N VAL A 158 -22.46 10.42 -22.70
CA VAL A 158 -22.10 9.88 -21.38
C VAL A 158 -21.00 8.84 -21.52
N LEU A 159 -21.14 7.85 -22.42
CA LEU A 159 -20.15 6.78 -22.59
C LEU A 159 -18.78 7.29 -23.09
N LYS A 160 -18.73 8.34 -23.93
CA LYS A 160 -17.48 9.03 -24.31
C LYS A 160 -16.72 9.59 -23.11
N ARG A 161 -17.41 9.98 -22.02
CA ARG A 161 -16.82 10.54 -20.77
C ARG A 161 -16.73 9.52 -19.62
N ALA A 162 -17.53 8.47 -19.67
CA ALA A 162 -17.77 7.52 -18.58
C ALA A 162 -17.77 6.06 -19.04
N SER A 163 -16.91 5.72 -20.01
CA SER A 163 -16.76 4.38 -20.58
C SER A 163 -16.63 3.24 -19.55
N TRP A 164 -16.11 3.55 -18.37
CA TRP A 164 -16.04 2.63 -17.24
C TRP A 164 -17.40 2.04 -16.81
N LEU A 165 -18.54 2.69 -17.12
CA LEU A 165 -19.89 2.17 -16.86
C LEU A 165 -20.10 0.78 -17.47
N LEU A 166 -19.53 0.53 -18.66
CA LEU A 166 -19.59 -0.75 -19.36
C LEU A 166 -18.69 -1.83 -18.74
N THR A 167 -17.73 -1.44 -17.90
CA THR A 167 -16.74 -2.33 -17.28
C THR A 167 -17.01 -2.62 -15.80
N TYR A 168 -17.82 -1.80 -15.13
CA TYR A 168 -18.09 -1.90 -13.69
C TYR A 168 -19.34 -2.73 -13.39
N SER A 169 -19.51 -3.16 -12.14
CA SER A 169 -20.77 -3.80 -11.71
C SER A 169 -21.77 -2.71 -11.35
N LEU A 170 -22.79 -2.52 -12.19
CA LEU A 170 -23.79 -1.47 -12.00
C LEU A 170 -24.73 -1.80 -10.84
N LYS A 171 -25.20 -3.05 -10.76
CA LYS A 171 -26.18 -3.54 -9.76
C LYS A 171 -25.74 -3.28 -8.31
N SER A 172 -24.45 -3.41 -8.00
CA SER A 172 -23.95 -3.37 -6.62
C SER A 172 -23.47 -1.99 -6.14
N CYS A 173 -23.42 -0.97 -7.01
CA CYS A 173 -22.81 0.32 -6.65
C CYS A 173 -23.43 1.53 -7.37
N VAL A 174 -23.77 1.41 -8.65
CA VAL A 174 -24.31 2.53 -9.42
C VAL A 174 -25.83 2.62 -9.24
N GLN A 175 -26.53 1.47 -9.36
CA GLN A 175 -27.97 1.40 -9.20
C GLN A 175 -28.46 1.96 -7.84
N PRO A 176 -27.95 1.51 -6.67
CA PRO A 176 -28.49 1.96 -5.38
C PRO A 176 -28.25 3.45 -5.11
N ASN A 177 -27.23 4.02 -5.77
CA ASN A 177 -26.88 5.44 -5.68
C ASN A 177 -27.77 6.32 -6.57
N ILE A 178 -28.15 5.83 -7.75
CA ILE A 178 -29.14 6.48 -8.63
C ILE A 178 -30.52 6.44 -7.98
N ASP A 179 -30.96 5.26 -7.54
CA ASP A 179 -32.25 5.04 -6.90
C ASP A 179 -32.42 5.93 -5.66
N PHE A 180 -31.37 6.01 -4.82
CA PHE A 180 -31.36 6.90 -3.66
C PHE A 180 -31.53 8.36 -4.05
N LEU A 181 -30.78 8.87 -5.03
CA LEU A 181 -30.89 10.28 -5.42
C LEU A 181 -32.26 10.64 -6.02
N ILE A 182 -32.86 9.73 -6.78
CA ILE A 182 -34.24 9.89 -7.28
C ILE A 182 -35.22 9.91 -6.11
N LYS A 183 -35.10 8.95 -5.18
CA LYS A 183 -35.92 8.88 -3.96
C LYS A 183 -35.79 10.12 -3.08
N GLU A 184 -34.60 10.71 -3.00
CA GLU A 184 -34.38 11.97 -2.28
C GLU A 184 -35.00 13.19 -2.99
N GLY A 185 -35.54 13.03 -4.20
CA GLY A 185 -36.24 14.06 -4.96
C GLY A 185 -35.39 14.80 -5.99
N LEU A 186 -34.25 14.24 -6.42
CA LEU A 186 -33.46 14.79 -7.53
C LEU A 186 -34.20 14.58 -8.86
N PRO A 187 -34.57 15.65 -9.60
CA PRO A 187 -35.26 15.51 -10.88
C PRO A 187 -34.46 14.73 -11.92
N LEU A 188 -35.15 14.03 -12.83
CA LEU A 188 -34.52 13.21 -13.87
C LEU A 188 -33.58 14.02 -14.78
N ASP A 189 -33.92 15.27 -15.12
CA ASP A 189 -33.03 16.17 -15.88
C ASP A 189 -31.74 16.52 -15.12
N LYS A 190 -31.82 16.65 -13.79
CA LYS A 190 -30.66 16.89 -12.92
C LYS A 190 -29.82 15.63 -12.75
N MET A 191 -30.44 14.45 -12.70
CA MET A 191 -29.74 13.17 -12.76
C MET A 191 -29.00 13.02 -14.09
N ALA A 192 -29.65 13.30 -15.22
CA ALA A 192 -29.03 13.32 -16.55
C ALA A 192 -27.84 14.29 -16.59
N LYS A 193 -28.02 15.54 -16.11
CA LYS A 193 -26.93 16.54 -16.01
C LYS A 193 -25.79 16.07 -15.10
N LEU A 194 -26.07 15.34 -14.02
CA LEU A 194 -25.06 14.77 -13.13
C LEU A 194 -24.26 13.64 -13.80
N LEU A 195 -24.94 12.71 -14.48
CA LEU A 195 -24.32 11.62 -15.23
C LEU A 195 -23.51 12.14 -16.43
N THR A 196 -24.01 13.13 -17.15
CA THR A 196 -23.29 13.74 -18.28
C THR A 196 -22.11 14.60 -17.83
N SER A 197 -22.27 15.44 -16.80
CA SER A 197 -21.21 16.38 -16.40
C SER A 197 -20.18 15.76 -15.46
N TYR A 198 -20.64 14.98 -14.47
CA TYR A 198 -19.82 14.49 -13.35
C TYR A 198 -20.03 13.00 -13.06
N PRO A 199 -19.91 12.10 -14.07
CA PRO A 199 -20.32 10.70 -13.94
C PRO A 199 -19.65 9.95 -12.78
N ARG A 200 -18.37 10.27 -12.45
CA ARG A 200 -17.65 9.64 -11.33
C ARG A 200 -18.28 9.90 -9.95
N THR A 201 -19.16 10.88 -9.81
CA THR A 201 -19.91 11.16 -8.56
C THR A 201 -20.71 9.94 -8.11
N ILE A 202 -21.22 9.14 -9.06
CA ILE A 202 -22.08 7.99 -8.76
C ILE A 202 -21.32 6.74 -8.29
N LEU A 203 -19.99 6.71 -8.42
CA LEU A 203 -19.12 5.61 -7.97
C LEU A 203 -18.74 5.67 -6.47
N ILE A 204 -19.18 6.71 -5.77
CA ILE A 204 -18.86 6.91 -4.36
C ILE A 204 -19.64 5.90 -3.49
N LYS A 205 -19.02 5.42 -2.41
CA LYS A 205 -19.68 4.51 -1.44
C LYS A 205 -21.00 5.12 -0.95
N HIS A 206 -22.05 4.30 -0.92
CA HIS A 206 -23.43 4.69 -0.61
C HIS A 206 -23.53 5.58 0.65
N ASP A 207 -22.96 5.16 1.78
CA ASP A 207 -22.99 5.93 3.04
C ASP A 207 -22.48 7.38 2.91
N ARG A 208 -21.45 7.60 2.08
CA ARG A 208 -20.90 8.95 1.83
C ARG A 208 -21.83 9.75 0.91
N MET A 209 -22.51 9.09 -0.02
CA MET A 209 -23.52 9.71 -0.87
C MET A 209 -24.70 10.21 -0.05
N VAL A 210 -25.22 9.36 0.85
CA VAL A 210 -26.30 9.70 1.79
C VAL A 210 -25.86 10.82 2.73
N SER A 211 -24.66 10.73 3.32
CA SER A 211 -24.09 11.78 4.18
C SER A 211 -23.98 13.13 3.47
N ALA A 212 -23.49 13.17 2.22
CA ALA A 212 -23.38 14.40 1.44
C ALA A 212 -24.75 15.00 1.06
N ALA A 213 -25.72 14.16 0.66
CA ALA A 213 -27.08 14.61 0.34
C ALA A 213 -27.77 15.20 1.59
N ASN A 214 -27.71 14.48 2.72
CA ASN A 214 -28.31 14.92 3.98
C ASN A 214 -27.64 16.19 4.52
N TYR A 215 -26.32 16.34 4.38
CA TYR A 215 -25.64 17.57 4.78
C TYR A 215 -26.12 18.77 3.95
N LEU A 216 -26.33 18.62 2.64
CA LEU A 216 -26.87 19.69 1.80
C LEU A 216 -28.33 20.02 2.11
N LYS A 217 -29.17 19.03 2.36
CA LYS A 217 -30.54 19.24 2.85
C LYS A 217 -30.57 19.95 4.21
N ASN A 218 -29.71 19.56 5.15
CA ASN A 218 -29.57 20.22 6.44
C ASN A 218 -29.03 21.66 6.32
N LEU A 219 -28.23 21.96 5.29
CA LEU A 219 -27.89 23.34 4.93
C LEU A 219 -29.07 24.11 4.31
N GLY A 220 -30.18 23.47 3.94
CA GLY A 220 -31.29 24.09 3.21
C GLY A 220 -30.98 24.29 1.74
N LEU A 221 -30.29 23.33 1.12
CA LEU A 221 -30.02 23.28 -0.32
C LEU A 221 -30.63 21.99 -0.89
N GLU A 222 -31.89 22.10 -1.34
CA GLU A 222 -32.70 20.98 -1.79
C GLU A 222 -32.24 20.39 -3.15
N PRO A 223 -32.49 19.10 -3.43
CA PRO A 223 -32.13 18.44 -4.69
C PRO A 223 -32.60 19.13 -5.97
N LYS A 224 -33.74 19.82 -5.91
CA LYS A 224 -34.29 20.60 -7.04
C LYS A 224 -33.51 21.88 -7.33
N ALA A 225 -32.74 22.41 -6.36
CA ALA A 225 -32.06 23.69 -6.48
C ALA A 225 -30.97 23.67 -7.57
N PRO A 226 -30.77 24.77 -8.35
CA PRO A 226 -29.79 24.81 -9.44
C PRO A 226 -28.37 24.42 -9.03
N MET A 227 -27.94 24.84 -7.83
CA MET A 227 -26.58 24.59 -7.32
C MET A 227 -26.40 23.21 -6.67
N PHE A 228 -27.46 22.40 -6.53
CA PHE A 228 -27.39 21.12 -5.81
C PHE A 228 -26.36 20.17 -6.40
N ILE A 229 -26.42 19.89 -7.70
CA ILE A 229 -25.48 18.95 -8.35
C ILE A 229 -24.01 19.41 -8.25
N HIS A 230 -23.78 20.74 -8.17
CA HIS A 230 -22.44 21.30 -8.01
C HIS A 230 -21.95 21.21 -6.56
N ALA A 231 -22.81 21.50 -5.58
CA ALA A 231 -22.51 21.34 -4.17
C ALA A 231 -22.30 19.87 -3.82
N PHE A 232 -23.20 19.01 -4.27
CA PHE A 232 -23.18 17.57 -4.05
C PHE A 232 -21.90 16.93 -4.59
N ARG A 233 -21.48 17.31 -5.79
CA ARG A 233 -20.18 16.91 -6.35
C ARG A 233 -19.02 17.24 -5.41
N VAL A 234 -18.94 18.47 -4.88
CA VAL A 234 -17.87 18.87 -3.95
C VAL A 234 -17.93 18.05 -2.67
N MET A 235 -19.13 17.87 -2.11
CA MET A 235 -19.33 17.18 -0.83
C MET A 235 -19.07 15.68 -0.88
N VAL A 236 -19.34 14.98 -2.00
CA VAL A 236 -18.96 13.56 -2.11
C VAL A 236 -17.47 13.33 -2.41
N GLN A 237 -16.78 14.34 -2.96
CA GLN A 237 -15.35 14.29 -3.26
C GLN A 237 -14.49 14.51 -2.00
N LEU A 238 -15.00 15.30 -1.05
CA LEU A 238 -14.39 15.50 0.26
C LEU A 238 -14.90 14.46 1.28
N SER A 239 -14.18 14.28 2.38
CA SER A 239 -14.71 13.58 3.55
C SER A 239 -15.28 14.59 4.56
N GLU A 240 -16.19 14.19 5.44
CA GLU A 240 -16.74 15.08 6.47
C GLU A 240 -15.65 15.78 7.32
N PRO A 241 -14.58 15.08 7.80
CA PRO A 241 -13.45 15.75 8.43
C PRO A 241 -12.74 16.77 7.52
N THR A 242 -12.65 16.49 6.22
CA THR A 242 -12.01 17.40 5.24
C THR A 242 -12.84 18.66 5.02
N TRP A 243 -14.16 18.55 4.82
CA TRP A 243 -14.99 19.75 4.65
C TRP A 243 -15.04 20.59 5.93
N LYS A 244 -15.01 19.95 7.12
CA LYS A 244 -14.92 20.67 8.40
C LYS A 244 -13.59 21.41 8.50
N LYS A 245 -12.46 20.76 8.21
CA LYS A 245 -11.14 21.44 8.15
C LYS A 245 -11.14 22.61 7.16
N LYS A 246 -11.83 22.52 6.02
CA LYS A 246 -11.98 23.64 5.08
C LYS A 246 -12.85 24.79 5.62
N ILE A 247 -13.91 24.49 6.37
CA ILE A 247 -14.69 25.53 7.08
C ILE A 247 -13.82 26.22 8.14
N GLU A 248 -13.05 25.47 8.93
CA GLU A 248 -12.12 26.05 9.91
C GLU A 248 -11.00 26.88 9.26
N ALA A 249 -10.50 26.48 8.08
CA ALA A 249 -9.55 27.28 7.32
C ALA A 249 -10.15 28.63 6.90
N TRP A 250 -11.40 28.66 6.42
CA TRP A 250 -12.11 29.91 6.12
C TRP A 250 -12.40 30.75 7.37
N LYS A 251 -12.68 30.13 8.52
CA LYS A 251 -12.79 30.84 9.81
C LYS A 251 -11.48 31.49 10.23
N SER A 252 -10.33 30.83 10.01
CA SER A 252 -9.01 31.36 10.36
C SER A 252 -8.62 32.63 9.58
N VAL A 253 -9.24 32.87 8.42
CA VAL A 253 -9.09 34.10 7.61
C VAL A 253 -10.27 35.08 7.81
N GLY A 254 -10.96 35.00 8.95
CA GLY A 254 -11.95 35.99 9.39
C GLY A 254 -13.38 35.82 8.84
N TRP A 255 -13.70 34.73 8.14
CA TRP A 255 -15.08 34.49 7.70
C TRP A 255 -15.92 33.80 8.79
N SER A 256 -17.12 34.31 9.04
CA SER A 256 -18.08 33.62 9.93
C SER A 256 -18.62 32.34 9.29
N GLU A 257 -19.05 31.37 10.11
CA GLU A 257 -19.63 30.11 9.60
C GLU A 257 -20.88 30.36 8.73
N GLY A 258 -21.69 31.37 9.08
CA GLY A 258 -22.83 31.81 8.29
C GLY A 258 -22.44 32.32 6.89
N GLU A 259 -21.40 33.14 6.79
CA GLU A 259 -20.89 33.65 5.50
C GLU A 259 -20.30 32.53 4.64
N ILE A 260 -19.55 31.60 5.25
CA ILE A 260 -18.96 30.45 4.55
C ILE A 260 -20.05 29.58 3.95
N LEU A 261 -21.04 29.20 4.76
CA LEU A 261 -22.13 28.32 4.33
C LEU A 261 -23.08 29.02 3.35
N GLY A 262 -23.45 30.28 3.60
CA GLY A 262 -24.26 31.09 2.68
C GLY A 262 -23.57 31.35 1.34
N THR A 263 -22.25 31.51 1.34
CA THR A 263 -21.46 31.65 0.11
C THR A 263 -21.28 30.31 -0.60
N PHE A 264 -21.06 29.22 0.13
CA PHE A 264 -21.01 27.86 -0.42
C PHE A 264 -22.31 27.48 -1.15
N LYS A 265 -23.49 27.84 -0.63
CA LYS A 265 -24.78 27.62 -1.34
C LYS A 265 -24.80 28.26 -2.73
N ARG A 266 -24.25 29.47 -2.85
CA ARG A 266 -24.20 30.27 -4.09
C ARG A 266 -23.03 29.85 -5.00
N PHE A 267 -21.93 29.41 -4.42
CA PHE A 267 -20.69 29.06 -5.10
C PHE A 267 -19.97 27.88 -4.41
N PRO A 268 -20.37 26.62 -4.68
CA PRO A 268 -19.88 25.47 -3.92
C PRO A 268 -18.38 25.15 -4.10
N PHE A 269 -17.75 25.68 -5.15
CA PHE A 269 -16.32 25.57 -5.37
C PHE A 269 -15.48 26.26 -4.27
N LEU A 270 -16.09 27.10 -3.42
CA LEU A 270 -15.44 27.71 -2.24
C LEU A 270 -14.71 26.69 -1.36
N LEU A 271 -15.35 25.55 -1.06
CA LEU A 271 -14.76 24.48 -0.25
C LEU A 271 -13.79 23.56 -1.04
N SER A 272 -13.62 23.78 -2.35
CA SER A 272 -12.63 23.09 -3.18
C SER A 272 -11.26 23.76 -3.17
N CYS A 273 -11.11 24.93 -2.54
CA CYS A 273 -9.84 25.65 -2.45
C CYS A 273 -8.86 24.96 -1.49
N SER A 274 -7.56 25.03 -1.81
CA SER A 274 -6.50 24.61 -0.88
C SER A 274 -6.36 25.64 0.25
N GLU A 275 -5.76 25.26 1.38
CA GLU A 275 -5.59 26.19 2.52
C GLU A 275 -4.64 27.34 2.16
N GLU A 276 -3.58 27.00 1.43
CA GLU A 276 -2.59 27.94 0.89
C GLU A 276 -3.26 28.95 -0.05
N LYS A 277 -4.16 28.49 -0.93
CA LYS A 277 -4.91 29.37 -1.83
C LYS A 277 -5.89 30.28 -1.09
N ILE A 278 -6.53 29.79 -0.03
CA ILE A 278 -7.44 30.59 0.81
C ILE A 278 -6.63 31.72 1.46
N ASN A 279 -5.54 31.37 2.14
CA ASN A 279 -4.70 32.32 2.87
C ASN A 279 -4.09 33.38 1.93
N CYS A 280 -3.45 32.96 0.82
CA CYS A 280 -2.83 33.86 -0.15
C CYS A 280 -3.84 34.82 -0.81
N MET A 281 -5.01 34.32 -1.23
CA MET A 281 -6.03 35.18 -1.85
C MET A 281 -6.67 36.14 -0.83
N MET A 282 -6.87 35.71 0.42
CA MET A 282 -7.44 36.56 1.47
C MET A 282 -6.47 37.64 1.93
N ASP A 283 -5.20 37.29 2.18
CA ASP A 283 -4.13 38.25 2.48
C ASP A 283 -4.02 39.29 1.36
N PHE A 284 -3.93 38.86 0.10
CA PHE A 284 -3.88 39.76 -1.03
C PHE A 284 -5.12 40.69 -1.09
N PHE A 285 -6.34 40.16 -1.03
CA PHE A 285 -7.54 41.01 -1.18
C PHE A 285 -7.77 41.94 0.01
N VAL A 286 -7.53 41.49 1.24
CA VAL A 286 -7.78 42.29 2.45
C VAL A 286 -6.63 43.27 2.72
N ASN A 287 -5.37 42.81 2.66
CA ASN A 287 -4.22 43.62 3.06
C ASN A 287 -3.63 44.42 1.88
N THR A 288 -3.47 43.80 0.70
CA THR A 288 -2.87 44.48 -0.47
C THR A 288 -3.88 45.30 -1.27
N VAL A 289 -5.01 44.71 -1.65
CA VAL A 289 -6.05 45.38 -2.46
C VAL A 289 -6.97 46.25 -1.60
N LYS A 290 -6.98 46.06 -0.27
CA LYS A 290 -7.85 46.75 0.70
C LYS A 290 -9.34 46.63 0.36
N LEU A 291 -9.76 45.46 -0.13
CA LEU A 291 -11.18 45.16 -0.35
C LEU A 291 -11.85 44.82 0.97
N GLY A 292 -12.92 45.55 1.31
CA GLY A 292 -13.77 45.21 2.44
C GLY A 292 -14.36 43.80 2.29
N HIS A 293 -14.37 43.05 3.40
CA HIS A 293 -14.81 41.65 3.49
C HIS A 293 -16.14 41.36 2.76
N GLN A 294 -17.14 42.24 2.93
CA GLN A 294 -18.43 42.16 2.25
C GLN A 294 -18.34 42.14 0.72
N THR A 295 -17.35 42.84 0.14
CA THR A 295 -17.11 42.82 -1.32
C THR A 295 -16.58 41.45 -1.75
N ILE A 296 -15.75 40.79 -0.93
CA ILE A 296 -15.18 39.47 -1.21
C ILE A 296 -16.28 38.40 -1.10
N THR A 297 -17.08 38.42 -0.04
CA THR A 297 -18.20 37.47 0.18
C THR A 297 -19.33 37.63 -0.83
N ALA A 298 -19.53 38.84 -1.38
CA ALA A 298 -20.43 39.09 -2.51
C ALA A 298 -19.87 38.60 -3.87
N ASN A 299 -18.56 38.37 -3.98
CA ASN A 299 -17.87 38.09 -5.24
C ASN A 299 -17.10 36.75 -5.30
N PRO A 300 -17.60 35.63 -4.74
CA PRO A 300 -16.81 34.41 -4.50
C PRO A 300 -16.25 33.73 -5.76
N SER A 301 -16.77 34.05 -6.95
CA SER A 301 -16.23 33.52 -8.21
C SER A 301 -14.79 33.95 -8.51
N ILE A 302 -14.23 34.96 -7.84
CA ILE A 302 -12.80 35.30 -7.93
C ILE A 302 -11.89 34.13 -7.52
N PHE A 303 -12.31 33.30 -6.55
CA PHE A 303 -11.56 32.11 -6.11
C PHE A 303 -11.52 30.98 -7.16
N LYS A 304 -12.32 31.07 -8.23
CA LYS A 304 -12.23 30.15 -9.38
C LYS A 304 -10.92 30.32 -10.16
N TYR A 305 -10.40 31.55 -10.22
CA TYR A 305 -9.26 31.89 -11.08
C TYR A 305 -7.91 31.58 -10.41
N SER A 306 -6.84 31.49 -11.20
CA SER A 306 -5.47 31.37 -10.68
C SER A 306 -5.03 32.72 -10.12
N PHE A 307 -4.37 32.70 -8.97
CA PHE A 307 -3.80 33.90 -8.36
C PHE A 307 -2.71 34.47 -9.28
N ASP A 308 -1.66 33.67 -9.51
CA ASP A 308 -0.43 34.03 -10.20
C ASP A 308 -0.64 34.31 -11.69
N LYS A 309 -1.55 33.59 -12.35
CA LYS A 309 -1.77 33.71 -13.80
C LYS A 309 -2.89 34.68 -14.19
N ARG A 310 -3.67 35.20 -13.24
CA ARG A 310 -4.83 36.05 -13.59
C ARG A 310 -5.18 37.12 -12.57
N ILE A 311 -5.18 36.84 -11.27
CA ILE A 311 -5.57 37.85 -10.28
C ILE A 311 -4.46 38.89 -10.11
N PHE A 312 -3.24 38.45 -9.82
CA PHE A 312 -2.11 39.33 -9.56
C PHE A 312 -1.62 40.09 -10.82
N PRO A 313 -1.41 39.45 -11.99
CA PRO A 313 -1.07 40.14 -13.25
C PRO A 313 -2.02 41.30 -13.58
N ARG A 314 -3.34 41.03 -13.50
CA ARG A 314 -4.37 42.02 -13.82
C ARG A 314 -4.38 43.17 -12.82
N TYR A 315 -4.22 42.91 -11.53
CA TYR A 315 -4.14 43.96 -10.52
C TYR A 315 -2.94 44.91 -10.75
N ASN A 316 -1.79 44.38 -11.17
CA ASN A 316 -0.63 45.22 -11.48
C ASN A 316 -0.91 46.16 -12.67
N VAL A 317 -1.49 45.65 -13.76
CA VAL A 317 -1.95 46.49 -14.90
C VAL A 317 -2.90 47.59 -14.42
N LEU A 318 -3.86 47.26 -13.56
CA LEU A 318 -4.81 48.21 -12.97
C LEU A 318 -4.13 49.30 -12.14
N LYS A 319 -3.14 48.94 -11.31
CA LYS A 319 -2.39 49.90 -10.49
C LYS A 319 -1.52 50.84 -11.33
N VAL A 320 -0.92 50.33 -12.41
CA VAL A 320 -0.18 51.17 -13.36
C VAL A 320 -1.11 52.19 -14.02
N LEU A 321 -2.24 51.76 -14.57
CA LEU A 321 -3.21 52.66 -15.23
C LEU A 321 -3.83 53.69 -14.27
N GLU A 322 -4.09 53.30 -13.02
CA GLU A 322 -4.58 54.19 -11.96
C GLU A 322 -3.52 55.23 -11.56
N SER A 323 -2.24 54.85 -11.42
CA SER A 323 -1.14 55.78 -11.12
C SER A 323 -0.94 56.85 -12.20
N LYS A 324 -1.21 56.50 -13.47
CA LYS A 324 -1.17 57.41 -14.61
C LYS A 324 -2.48 58.20 -14.80
N LYS A 325 -3.45 58.08 -13.89
CA LYS A 325 -4.79 58.71 -13.94
C LYS A 325 -5.60 58.38 -15.21
N LEU A 326 -5.26 57.31 -15.92
CA LEU A 326 -5.90 56.90 -17.18
C LEU A 326 -7.24 56.20 -16.96
N ILE A 327 -7.44 55.60 -15.78
CA ILE A 327 -8.70 54.97 -15.36
C ILE A 327 -9.05 55.38 -13.92
N ARG A 328 -10.35 55.41 -13.60
CA ARG A 328 -10.85 55.53 -12.22
C ARG A 328 -11.54 54.23 -11.82
N VAL A 329 -10.89 53.44 -10.98
CA VAL A 329 -11.34 52.08 -10.62
C VAL A 329 -12.49 52.15 -9.62
N ARG A 330 -13.74 52.06 -10.10
CA ARG A 330 -14.92 52.06 -9.21
C ARG A 330 -15.28 50.69 -8.62
N LYS A 331 -14.91 49.56 -9.27
CA LYS A 331 -15.28 48.18 -8.85
C LYS A 331 -14.20 47.14 -9.23
N THR A 332 -13.13 47.05 -8.44
CA THR A 332 -11.98 46.14 -8.68
C THR A 332 -12.37 44.67 -8.87
N ALA A 333 -13.38 44.18 -8.13
CA ALA A 333 -13.85 42.80 -8.22
C ALA A 333 -14.48 42.42 -9.58
N THR A 334 -15.02 43.38 -10.33
CA THR A 334 -15.60 43.14 -11.67
C THR A 334 -14.50 42.92 -12.70
N PHE A 335 -13.46 43.75 -12.66
CA PHE A 335 -12.30 43.72 -13.55
C PHE A 335 -11.53 42.38 -13.51
N LEU A 336 -11.43 41.76 -12.33
CA LEU A 336 -10.82 40.44 -12.18
C LEU A 336 -11.60 39.30 -12.88
N LYS A 337 -12.88 39.54 -13.22
CA LYS A 337 -13.82 38.51 -13.73
C LYS A 337 -14.06 38.54 -15.24
N ILE A 338 -13.85 39.68 -15.91
CA ILE A 338 -14.08 39.82 -17.36
C ILE A 338 -13.25 38.83 -18.17
N SER A 339 -13.70 38.47 -19.39
CA SER A 339 -12.99 37.54 -20.29
C SER A 339 -11.57 38.03 -20.62
N GLU A 340 -10.77 37.18 -21.26
CA GLU A 340 -9.40 37.51 -21.65
C GLU A 340 -9.38 38.54 -22.77
N GLU A 341 -10.07 38.25 -23.87
CA GLU A 341 -10.39 39.18 -24.96
C GLU A 341 -10.84 40.58 -24.47
N LYS A 342 -11.93 40.67 -23.70
CA LYS A 342 -12.42 41.96 -23.16
C LYS A 342 -11.47 42.61 -22.17
N PHE A 343 -10.55 41.86 -21.56
CA PHE A 343 -9.52 42.44 -20.70
C PHE A 343 -8.45 43.14 -21.53
N LEU A 344 -7.92 42.45 -22.55
CA LEU A 344 -6.91 42.97 -23.46
C LEU A 344 -7.44 44.23 -24.17
N GLU A 345 -8.62 44.12 -24.78
CA GLU A 345 -9.29 45.22 -25.47
C GLU A 345 -9.44 46.47 -24.58
N ASN A 346 -10.08 46.32 -23.40
CA ASN A 346 -10.49 47.48 -22.60
C ASN A 346 -9.37 48.09 -21.74
N TYR A 347 -8.29 47.36 -21.46
CA TYR A 347 -7.25 47.77 -20.49
C TYR A 347 -5.81 47.63 -20.97
N ILE A 348 -5.56 46.96 -22.10
CA ILE A 348 -4.23 46.91 -22.72
C ILE A 348 -4.26 47.71 -24.02
N THR A 349 -4.94 47.19 -25.06
CA THR A 349 -4.99 47.78 -26.40
C THR A 349 -5.53 49.22 -26.38
N LYS A 350 -6.58 49.50 -25.59
CA LYS A 350 -7.14 50.86 -25.42
C LYS A 350 -6.17 51.91 -24.83
N PHE A 351 -5.12 51.48 -24.15
CA PHE A 351 -4.11 52.36 -23.53
C PHE A 351 -2.69 52.12 -24.07
N GLU A 352 -2.58 51.34 -25.14
CA GLU A 352 -1.34 51.08 -25.86
C GLU A 352 -0.78 52.41 -26.39
N GLY A 353 0.51 52.68 -26.12
CA GLY A 353 1.15 53.97 -26.39
C GLY A 353 0.96 55.07 -25.34
N LYS A 354 0.06 54.92 -24.34
CA LYS A 354 -0.16 55.93 -23.27
C LYS A 354 0.59 55.65 -21.95
N VAL A 355 1.32 54.55 -21.88
CA VAL A 355 2.11 54.12 -20.72
C VAL A 355 3.50 53.67 -21.22
N PRO A 356 4.61 54.10 -20.59
CA PRO A 356 5.94 53.63 -20.99
C PRO A 356 6.13 52.15 -20.62
N GLY A 357 6.55 51.34 -21.59
CA GLY A 357 6.83 49.91 -21.44
C GLY A 357 5.67 48.99 -21.82
N PRO A 358 5.93 47.77 -22.31
CA PRO A 358 4.89 46.89 -22.82
C PRO A 358 4.04 46.33 -21.67
N ILE A 359 2.80 46.83 -21.55
CA ILE A 359 1.77 46.31 -20.63
C ILE A 359 1.56 44.79 -20.85
N ASN A 360 1.81 44.30 -22.07
CA ASN A 360 1.84 42.87 -22.43
C ASN A 360 2.77 42.01 -21.55
N SER A 361 3.89 42.56 -21.05
CA SER A 361 4.79 41.83 -20.15
C SER A 361 4.18 41.56 -18.77
N LEU A 362 3.30 42.45 -18.29
CA LEU A 362 2.56 42.32 -17.03
C LEU A 362 1.30 41.46 -17.17
N ALA A 363 0.80 41.23 -18.39
CA ALA A 363 -0.43 40.48 -18.65
C ALA A 363 -0.25 38.95 -18.56
N GLY A 364 0.99 38.47 -18.77
CA GLY A 364 1.43 37.14 -18.40
C GLY A 364 1.93 36.27 -19.57
N THR A 365 3.19 35.84 -19.48
CA THR A 365 3.64 34.55 -20.00
C THR A 365 4.09 33.67 -18.83
N GLY A 366 3.92 32.35 -18.95
CA GLY A 366 3.86 31.44 -17.80
C GLY A 366 5.19 31.06 -17.14
N GLY A 367 5.91 32.01 -16.55
CA GLY A 367 7.06 31.76 -15.66
C GLY A 367 6.68 31.71 -14.18
N SER A 368 7.36 30.87 -13.38
CA SER A 368 7.20 30.83 -11.93
C SER A 368 7.90 32.01 -11.24
N LEU A 369 7.16 32.80 -10.47
CA LEU A 369 7.72 33.71 -9.47
C LEU A 369 7.43 33.15 -8.08
N SER A 370 8.50 32.86 -7.33
CA SER A 370 8.43 32.42 -5.94
C SER A 370 8.40 33.62 -5.00
N TYR A 371 7.45 33.65 -4.07
CA TYR A 371 7.38 34.68 -3.03
C TYR A 371 8.35 34.35 -1.88
N SER A 372 9.21 35.29 -1.51
CA SER A 372 10.14 35.20 -0.38
C SER A 372 10.21 36.55 0.33
N GLY A 373 10.00 36.57 1.65
CA GLY A 373 10.14 37.79 2.46
C GLY A 373 9.28 37.78 3.72
N THR A 374 9.92 37.87 4.88
CA THR A 374 9.33 37.98 6.22
C THR A 374 9.55 39.39 6.78
N GLN A 375 8.59 39.99 7.49
CA GLN A 375 8.84 40.74 8.74
C GLN A 375 7.57 41.21 9.49
N GLU A 376 7.54 40.89 10.79
CA GLU A 376 7.07 41.67 11.97
C GLU A 376 5.59 42.05 12.27
N ALA A 377 5.33 42.06 13.61
CA ALA A 377 4.17 42.54 14.40
C ALA A 377 2.75 41.95 14.12
N GLY A 378 1.91 41.55 15.09
CA GLY A 378 2.05 41.41 16.55
C GLY A 378 1.03 42.25 17.36
N LEU A 379 -0.06 41.64 17.88
CA LEU A 379 -0.78 42.02 19.13
C LEU A 379 -2.10 41.22 19.39
N LYS A 380 -2.10 40.52 20.55
CA LYS A 380 -3.18 40.21 21.54
C LYS A 380 -4.64 39.79 21.19
N TYR A 381 -5.06 38.76 21.93
CA TYR A 381 -6.42 38.33 22.28
C TYR A 381 -7.26 39.41 23.00
N SER A 382 -8.60 39.29 23.02
CA SER A 382 -9.44 39.17 24.25
C SER A 382 -10.97 39.33 24.01
N THR A 383 -11.78 38.85 24.98
CA THR A 383 -13.13 39.38 25.37
C THR A 383 -14.30 39.18 24.38
N ILE A 384 -15.52 38.75 24.72
CA ILE A 384 -16.20 37.95 25.78
C ILE A 384 -17.70 38.01 25.42
N SER A 385 -18.44 36.95 25.76
CA SER A 385 -19.90 36.82 25.87
C SER A 385 -20.77 38.09 26.00
N SER A 386 -21.93 38.10 25.32
CA SER A 386 -23.23 38.39 25.98
C SER A 386 -24.45 37.83 25.21
N LEU A 387 -25.59 37.76 25.91
CA LEU A 387 -26.98 37.62 25.43
C LEU A 387 -27.47 36.23 24.98
N ALA A 388 -27.90 35.45 25.96
CA ALA A 388 -29.03 34.52 25.84
C ALA A 388 -30.20 35.01 26.69
N SER A 389 -31.42 35.10 26.14
CA SER A 389 -32.70 34.90 26.87
C SER A 389 -33.95 35.18 26.01
N SER A 390 -34.79 34.17 25.74
CA SER A 390 -36.20 34.13 26.20
C SER A 390 -37.04 32.94 25.64
N SER A 391 -37.86 32.40 26.54
CA SER A 391 -39.05 31.50 26.42
C SER A 391 -39.01 30.07 25.83
N LEU A 392 -39.63 29.16 26.63
CA LEU A 392 -40.20 27.81 26.38
C LEU A 392 -39.33 26.54 26.61
N SER A 393 -39.45 25.96 27.82
CA SER A 393 -39.39 24.50 28.09
C SER A 393 -40.82 23.95 28.31
N SER A 394 -41.01 22.63 28.21
CA SER A 394 -42.31 21.98 28.49
C SER A 394 -42.11 20.68 29.28
N PHE A 395 -43.14 20.23 30.01
CA PHE A 395 -43.09 19.04 30.88
C PHE A 395 -42.44 17.79 30.23
N THR A 396 -42.74 17.52 28.96
CA THR A 396 -42.12 16.40 28.24
C THR A 396 -40.62 16.61 27.99
N VAL A 397 -40.17 17.85 27.80
CA VAL A 397 -38.74 18.19 27.70
C VAL A 397 -38.06 17.85 29.02
N ASP A 398 -38.62 18.28 30.15
CA ASP A 398 -37.98 18.10 31.45
C ASP A 398 -37.90 16.62 31.85
N PHE A 399 -38.93 15.81 31.56
CA PHE A 399 -38.85 14.34 31.71
C PHE A 399 -37.76 13.71 30.82
N LEU A 400 -37.63 14.17 29.57
CA LEU A 400 -36.62 13.66 28.64
C LEU A 400 -35.19 14.10 28.99
N VAL A 401 -35.01 15.29 29.57
CA VAL A 401 -33.71 15.73 30.11
C VAL A 401 -33.38 14.95 31.37
N ASN A 402 -34.26 15.00 32.38
CA ASN A 402 -33.92 14.57 33.73
C ASN A 402 -34.02 13.05 33.94
N SER A 403 -35.01 12.38 33.32
CA SER A 403 -35.21 10.94 33.50
C SER A 403 -34.60 10.07 32.39
N CYS A 404 -34.32 10.66 31.21
CA CYS A 404 -33.71 9.95 30.08
C CYS A 404 -32.27 10.42 29.73
N GLY A 405 -31.78 11.49 30.37
CA GLY A 405 -30.44 12.02 30.19
C GLY A 405 -30.20 12.79 28.87
N LEU A 406 -31.26 13.19 28.14
CA LEU A 406 -31.07 13.87 26.86
C LEU A 406 -30.59 15.32 27.06
N PRO A 407 -29.63 15.82 26.25
CA PRO A 407 -29.33 17.24 26.20
C PRO A 407 -30.59 18.05 25.88
N LEU A 408 -30.77 19.20 26.53
CA LEU A 408 -31.98 20.05 26.44
C LEU A 408 -32.47 20.27 25.00
N LYS A 409 -31.56 20.49 24.05
CA LYS A 409 -31.87 20.69 22.62
C LYS A 409 -32.42 19.43 21.94
N SER A 410 -31.94 18.23 22.32
CA SER A 410 -32.46 16.95 21.82
C SER A 410 -33.78 16.59 22.49
N ALA A 411 -33.94 16.87 23.78
CA ALA A 411 -35.21 16.76 24.49
C ALA A 411 -36.30 17.66 23.89
N LEU A 412 -35.97 18.92 23.53
CA LEU A 412 -36.84 19.88 22.83
C LEU A 412 -37.23 19.45 21.40
N LEU A 413 -36.50 18.52 20.78
CA LEU A 413 -36.83 17.94 19.47
C LEU A 413 -37.61 16.63 19.61
N ALA A 414 -37.31 15.83 20.64
CA ALA A 414 -38.05 14.62 20.97
C ALA A 414 -39.46 14.92 21.51
N SER A 415 -39.63 15.96 22.34
CA SER A 415 -40.93 16.43 22.86
C SER A 415 -41.90 16.95 21.78
N ARG A 416 -41.40 17.25 20.58
CA ARG A 416 -42.23 17.59 19.41
C ARG A 416 -42.83 16.36 18.73
N LYS A 417 -42.24 15.18 18.95
CA LYS A 417 -42.63 13.90 18.33
C LYS A 417 -43.28 12.92 19.32
N LEU A 418 -43.09 13.16 20.61
CA LEU A 418 -43.71 12.48 21.73
C LEU A 418 -44.25 13.57 22.65
N LYS A 419 -45.56 13.59 22.89
CA LYS A 419 -46.15 14.39 23.97
C LYS A 419 -46.38 13.46 25.15
N LEU A 420 -45.83 13.82 26.30
CA LEU A 420 -46.10 13.18 27.59
C LEU A 420 -46.89 14.15 28.45
N ASP A 421 -47.94 13.64 29.06
CA ASP A 421 -48.77 14.26 30.09
C ASP A 421 -48.84 13.32 31.30
N GLU A 422 -49.41 13.79 32.40
CA GLU A 422 -49.49 13.02 33.65
C GLU A 422 -50.27 11.71 33.54
N LYS A 423 -51.23 11.61 32.61
CA LYS A 423 -52.02 10.39 32.39
C LYS A 423 -51.22 9.32 31.61
N ASN A 424 -50.36 9.76 30.69
CA ASN A 424 -49.57 8.90 29.81
C ASN A 424 -48.16 8.57 30.35
N LEU A 425 -47.75 9.16 31.49
CA LEU A 425 -46.40 8.98 32.06
C LEU A 425 -46.16 7.62 32.73
N ARG A 426 -47.18 6.78 32.96
CA ARG A 426 -46.99 5.47 33.61
C ARG A 426 -46.13 4.47 32.81
N ASN A 427 -46.17 4.48 31.47
CA ASN A 427 -45.46 3.48 30.65
C ASN A 427 -43.97 3.79 30.36
N PRO A 428 -43.57 5.05 30.08
CA PRO A 428 -42.16 5.38 29.82
C PRO A 428 -41.13 4.87 30.84
N PRO A 429 -41.36 4.93 32.17
CA PRO A 429 -40.42 4.40 33.16
C PRO A 429 -40.17 2.90 33.01
N PHE A 430 -41.21 2.08 32.86
CA PHE A 430 -41.07 0.62 32.66
C PHE A 430 -40.34 0.28 31.35
N VAL A 431 -40.53 1.07 30.29
CA VAL A 431 -39.75 0.90 29.05
C VAL A 431 -38.27 1.23 29.25
N LEU A 432 -37.95 2.29 29.99
CA LEU A 432 -36.57 2.66 30.33
C LEU A 432 -35.91 1.58 31.18
N GLU A 433 -36.61 1.06 32.18
CA GLU A 433 -36.14 -0.01 33.06
C GLU A 433 -35.91 -1.33 32.29
N PHE A 434 -36.84 -1.71 31.41
CA PHE A 434 -36.68 -2.86 30.51
C PHE A 434 -35.46 -2.72 29.58
N LEU A 435 -35.19 -1.51 29.07
CA LEU A 435 -33.99 -1.28 28.24
C LEU A 435 -32.70 -1.32 29.08
N LYS A 436 -32.70 -0.75 30.29
CA LYS A 436 -31.57 -0.80 31.23
C LYS A 436 -31.27 -2.25 31.64
N SER A 437 -32.27 -3.08 31.93
CA SER A 437 -32.09 -4.51 32.25
C SER A 437 -31.54 -5.35 31.08
N HIS A 438 -31.66 -4.86 29.85
CA HIS A 438 -31.05 -5.44 28.64
C HIS A 438 -29.71 -4.76 28.27
N ASN A 439 -29.00 -4.19 29.25
CA ASN A 439 -27.67 -3.57 29.13
C ASN A 439 -27.58 -2.34 28.20
N PHE A 440 -28.68 -1.60 27.99
CA PHE A 440 -28.59 -0.29 27.33
C PHE A 440 -28.14 0.77 28.35
N ASP A 441 -26.90 1.24 28.23
CA ASP A 441 -26.46 2.41 28.98
C ASP A 441 -27.20 3.68 28.53
N GLU A 442 -27.11 4.74 29.34
CA GLU A 442 -27.83 6.00 29.12
C GLU A 442 -27.51 6.65 27.78
N THR A 443 -26.31 6.43 27.22
CA THR A 443 -25.94 6.95 25.89
C THR A 443 -26.54 6.16 24.74
N HIS A 444 -26.91 4.89 24.96
CA HIS A 444 -27.68 4.09 24.02
C HIS A 444 -29.17 4.42 24.14
N ILE A 445 -29.69 4.57 25.36
CA ILE A 445 -31.08 4.98 25.63
C ILE A 445 -31.36 6.37 25.06
N SER A 446 -30.53 7.37 25.38
CA SER A 446 -30.65 8.73 24.82
C SER A 446 -30.66 8.73 23.29
N LYS A 447 -29.78 7.96 22.62
CA LYS A 447 -29.76 7.87 21.15
C LYS A 447 -30.96 7.12 20.58
N LEU A 448 -31.49 6.12 21.29
CA LEU A 448 -32.68 5.39 20.88
C LEU A 448 -33.92 6.31 20.94
N ILE A 449 -34.06 7.05 22.04
CA ILE A 449 -35.14 8.01 22.26
C ILE A 449 -35.02 9.21 21.32
N GLU A 450 -33.83 9.80 21.16
CA GLU A 450 -33.58 10.92 20.22
C GLU A 450 -33.97 10.53 18.78
N ARG A 451 -33.71 9.29 18.36
CA ARG A 451 -34.10 8.77 17.04
C ARG A 451 -35.58 8.39 16.95
N ARG A 452 -36.15 7.81 18.00
CA ARG A 452 -37.53 7.32 18.02
C ARG A 452 -38.18 7.48 19.40
N PRO A 453 -38.64 8.69 19.76
CA PRO A 453 -39.19 8.99 21.08
C PRO A 453 -40.37 8.08 21.48
N GLN A 454 -41.18 7.66 20.51
CA GLN A 454 -42.36 6.83 20.73
C GLN A 454 -42.04 5.40 21.22
N VAL A 455 -40.77 4.99 21.28
CA VAL A 455 -40.40 3.73 21.95
C VAL A 455 -40.87 3.73 23.41
N LEU A 456 -40.87 4.88 24.08
CA LEU A 456 -41.35 5.09 25.45
C LEU A 456 -42.85 4.82 25.64
N GLN A 457 -43.64 4.80 24.56
CA GLN A 457 -45.06 4.45 24.57
C GLN A 457 -45.32 2.99 24.14
N SER A 458 -44.28 2.22 23.85
CA SER A 458 -44.43 0.80 23.47
C SER A 458 -44.70 -0.06 24.70
N ARG A 459 -45.65 -1.00 24.61
CA ARG A 459 -45.87 -2.00 25.68
C ARG A 459 -44.68 -2.97 25.73
N VAL A 460 -44.14 -3.17 26.93
CA VAL A 460 -42.97 -4.03 27.16
C VAL A 460 -43.27 -5.48 26.79
N GLU A 461 -44.19 -6.12 27.51
CA GLU A 461 -44.45 -7.56 27.38
C GLU A 461 -45.05 -7.97 26.03
N GLY A 462 -45.93 -7.13 25.47
CA GLY A 462 -46.62 -7.42 24.20
C GLY A 462 -45.88 -7.02 22.91
N ASN A 463 -44.75 -6.29 22.99
CA ASN A 463 -44.10 -5.78 21.78
C ASN A 463 -42.56 -5.73 21.88
N LEU A 464 -41.99 -5.18 22.96
CA LEU A 464 -40.54 -5.08 23.09
C LEU A 464 -39.91 -6.43 23.49
N ALA A 465 -40.43 -7.10 24.53
CA ALA A 465 -39.88 -8.36 25.03
C ALA A 465 -39.86 -9.49 23.97
N PRO A 466 -40.93 -9.74 23.18
CA PRO A 466 -40.90 -10.80 22.15
C PRO A 466 -39.90 -10.49 21.03
N ARG A 467 -39.78 -9.22 20.63
CA ARG A 467 -38.81 -8.79 19.59
C ARG A 467 -37.37 -8.90 20.08
N PHE A 468 -37.10 -8.52 21.33
CA PHE A 468 -35.76 -8.66 21.91
C PHE A 468 -35.41 -10.16 22.09
N LYS A 469 -36.35 -10.99 22.57
CA LYS A 469 -36.17 -12.45 22.64
C LYS A 469 -35.86 -13.07 21.27
N PHE A 470 -36.57 -12.66 20.21
CA PHE A 470 -36.30 -13.08 18.83
C PHE A 470 -34.92 -12.63 18.32
N LEU A 471 -34.52 -11.38 18.57
CA LEU A 471 -33.21 -10.85 18.16
C LEU A 471 -32.05 -11.52 18.89
N ILE A 472 -32.23 -11.84 20.18
CA ILE A 472 -31.27 -12.61 20.98
C ILE A 472 -31.14 -14.03 20.44
N ALA A 473 -32.25 -14.73 20.23
CA ALA A 473 -32.27 -16.10 19.69
C ALA A 473 -31.62 -16.22 18.29
N ASN A 474 -31.73 -15.18 17.46
CA ASN A 474 -31.14 -15.16 16.11
C ASN A 474 -29.71 -14.59 16.07
N GLY A 475 -29.04 -14.43 17.21
CA GLY A 475 -27.63 -14.01 17.26
C GLY A 475 -27.36 -12.56 16.81
N PHE A 476 -28.38 -11.69 16.82
CA PHE A 476 -28.21 -10.26 16.50
C PHE A 476 -27.59 -9.44 17.64
N VAL A 477 -27.19 -10.07 18.75
CA VAL A 477 -26.31 -9.50 19.77
C VAL A 477 -24.89 -9.38 19.21
N GLY A 478 -24.71 -8.40 18.33
CA GLY A 478 -23.46 -8.11 17.64
C GLY A 478 -23.54 -6.92 16.68
N THR A 479 -24.74 -6.60 16.17
CA THR A 479 -24.98 -5.43 15.30
C THR A 479 -25.46 -4.18 16.05
N ILE A 480 -26.07 -4.35 17.23
CA ILE A 480 -26.53 -3.24 18.10
C ILE A 480 -25.32 -2.49 18.70
N LEU A 481 -24.19 -3.17 18.85
CA LEU A 481 -22.97 -2.60 19.41
C LEU A 481 -22.15 -1.85 18.36
N SER A 482 -21.84 -0.58 18.65
CA SER A 482 -20.97 0.28 17.83
C SER A 482 -19.58 -0.34 17.60
N LYS A 483 -18.70 0.22 16.75
CA LYS A 483 -17.31 -0.27 16.64
C LYS A 483 -16.60 -0.34 18.01
N ARG A 484 -16.92 0.59 18.92
CA ARG A 484 -16.45 0.58 20.32
C ARG A 484 -17.18 -0.49 21.13
N GLY A 485 -18.49 -0.66 20.97
CA GLY A 485 -19.26 -1.72 21.63
C GLY A 485 -18.82 -3.13 21.24
N ARG A 486 -18.56 -3.41 19.96
CA ARG A 486 -18.00 -4.70 19.51
C ARG A 486 -16.60 -4.96 20.03
N MET A 487 -15.78 -3.91 20.17
CA MET A 487 -14.49 -3.99 20.85
C MET A 487 -14.67 -4.36 22.33
N VAL A 488 -15.55 -3.65 23.05
CA VAL A 488 -15.85 -3.90 24.48
C VAL A 488 -16.45 -5.29 24.69
N TYR A 489 -17.40 -5.72 23.86
CA TYR A 489 -17.98 -7.06 23.94
C TYR A 489 -16.96 -8.16 23.64
N ALA A 490 -16.15 -8.02 22.59
CA ALA A 490 -15.08 -8.98 22.31
C ALA A 490 -14.03 -8.99 23.44
N MET A 491 -13.68 -7.83 24.01
CA MET A 491 -12.81 -7.75 25.19
C MET A 491 -13.42 -8.43 26.41
N ASN A 492 -14.70 -8.20 26.70
CA ASN A 492 -15.40 -8.80 27.85
C ASN A 492 -15.60 -10.30 27.67
N ALA A 493 -15.98 -10.77 26.48
CA ALA A 493 -16.05 -12.21 26.18
C ALA A 493 -14.69 -12.89 26.39
N ILE A 494 -13.58 -12.24 26.06
CA ILE A 494 -12.22 -12.77 26.26
C ILE A 494 -11.78 -12.69 27.72
N LYS A 495 -12.15 -11.63 28.46
CA LYS A 495 -11.98 -11.56 29.92
C LYS A 495 -12.75 -12.67 30.64
N ASN A 496 -13.99 -12.95 30.22
CA ASN A 496 -14.81 -14.03 30.77
C ASN A 496 -14.22 -15.41 30.45
N LEU A 497 -13.43 -15.54 29.38
CA LEU A 497 -12.60 -16.71 29.11
C LEU A 497 -11.32 -16.76 29.97
N GLY A 498 -11.09 -15.84 30.91
CA GLY A 498 -9.94 -15.82 31.80
C GLY A 498 -8.62 -15.42 31.13
N LEU A 499 -8.67 -14.56 30.11
CA LEU A 499 -7.48 -13.95 29.50
C LEU A 499 -7.35 -12.49 29.95
N GLU A 500 -6.20 -12.15 30.52
CA GLU A 500 -5.94 -10.81 31.06
C GLU A 500 -5.46 -9.79 30.00
N PRO A 501 -5.93 -8.52 30.03
CA PRO A 501 -5.66 -7.52 28.98
C PRO A 501 -4.19 -7.15 28.75
N ASP A 502 -3.33 -7.34 29.75
CA ASP A 502 -1.90 -7.05 29.73
C ASP A 502 -1.10 -8.09 28.91
N LYS A 503 -1.62 -9.32 28.80
CA LYS A 503 -0.92 -10.44 28.16
C LYS A 503 -1.09 -10.43 26.64
N THR A 504 -0.01 -10.73 25.92
CA THR A 504 0.00 -10.77 24.44
C THR A 504 -1.05 -11.72 23.83
N MET A 505 -1.48 -12.76 24.57
CA MET A 505 -2.54 -13.66 24.13
C MET A 505 -3.92 -13.00 24.09
N PHE A 506 -4.21 -12.02 24.96
CA PHE A 506 -5.47 -11.28 24.93
C PHE A 506 -5.63 -10.49 23.64
N VAL A 507 -4.59 -9.76 23.21
CA VAL A 507 -4.61 -8.99 21.95
C VAL A 507 -4.77 -9.91 20.73
N ARG A 508 -4.19 -11.12 20.77
CA ARG A 508 -4.35 -12.14 19.72
C ARG A 508 -5.76 -12.71 19.69
N ALA A 509 -6.31 -13.11 20.84
CA ALA A 509 -7.69 -13.55 20.97
C ALA A 509 -8.68 -12.48 20.50
N LEU A 510 -8.43 -11.22 20.85
CA LEU A 510 -9.27 -10.08 20.49
C LEU A 510 -9.26 -9.85 18.98
N SER A 511 -8.07 -9.95 18.35
CA SER A 511 -7.94 -9.90 16.91
C SER A 511 -8.75 -11.01 16.20
N VAL A 512 -8.74 -12.23 16.72
CA VAL A 512 -9.51 -13.36 16.14
C VAL A 512 -11.01 -13.16 16.36
N ARG A 513 -11.43 -12.86 17.59
CA ARG A 513 -12.85 -12.72 17.95
C ARG A 513 -13.54 -11.58 17.21
N LEU A 514 -12.82 -10.50 16.90
CA LEU A 514 -13.33 -9.38 16.09
C LEU A 514 -13.48 -9.69 14.59
N GLN A 515 -12.88 -10.78 14.09
CA GLN A 515 -12.95 -11.18 12.68
C GLN A 515 -14.14 -12.08 12.37
N MET A 516 -14.90 -12.54 13.38
CA MET A 516 -15.98 -13.53 13.20
C MET A 516 -17.21 -13.22 14.07
N THR A 517 -18.39 -13.64 13.59
CA THR A 517 -19.68 -13.54 14.30
C THR A 517 -19.84 -14.67 15.32
N GLU A 518 -20.79 -14.52 16.25
CA GLU A 518 -21.25 -15.61 17.15
C GLU A 518 -21.57 -16.89 16.37
N THR A 519 -22.30 -16.76 15.27
CA THR A 519 -22.70 -17.88 14.41
C THR A 519 -21.51 -18.56 13.73
N THR A 520 -20.44 -17.82 13.42
CA THR A 520 -19.21 -18.38 12.83
C THR A 520 -18.32 -19.00 13.91
N TRP A 521 -18.29 -18.41 15.11
CA TRP A 521 -17.62 -18.96 16.29
C TRP A 521 -18.25 -20.31 16.66
N ASN A 522 -19.56 -20.34 16.91
CA ASN A 522 -20.28 -21.55 17.31
C ASN A 522 -20.14 -22.67 16.28
N LYS A 523 -20.25 -22.39 14.97
CA LYS A 523 -20.01 -23.40 13.93
C LYS A 523 -18.62 -24.05 14.02
N LYS A 524 -17.59 -23.29 14.39
CA LYS A 524 -16.23 -23.84 14.57
C LYS A 524 -16.08 -24.64 15.86
N ILE A 525 -16.76 -24.23 16.93
CA ILE A 525 -16.88 -25.01 18.18
C ILE A 525 -17.57 -26.35 17.88
N GLU A 526 -18.70 -26.33 17.18
CA GLU A 526 -19.44 -27.55 16.79
C GLU A 526 -18.63 -28.45 15.85
N VAL A 527 -17.82 -27.90 14.95
CA VAL A 527 -16.89 -28.72 14.15
C VAL A 527 -15.82 -29.40 15.03
N MET A 528 -15.30 -28.74 16.08
CA MET A 528 -14.39 -29.39 17.03
C MET A 528 -15.10 -30.42 17.93
N LYS A 529 -16.34 -30.17 18.35
CA LYS A 529 -17.19 -31.16 19.04
C LYS A 529 -17.49 -32.37 18.16
N SER A 530 -17.70 -32.18 16.86
CA SER A 530 -17.83 -33.28 15.87
C SER A 530 -16.54 -34.09 15.66
N LEU A 531 -15.41 -33.59 16.19
CA LEU A 531 -14.12 -34.30 16.31
C LEU A 531 -13.89 -34.75 17.76
N GLN A 532 -14.99 -34.90 18.51
CA GLN A 532 -15.11 -35.35 19.90
C GLN A 532 -14.54 -34.43 20.99
N TRP A 533 -14.01 -33.25 20.67
CA TRP A 533 -13.45 -32.34 21.68
C TRP A 533 -14.54 -31.77 22.59
N SER A 534 -14.28 -31.73 23.91
CA SER A 534 -15.19 -31.09 24.86
C SER A 534 -15.13 -29.56 24.76
N GLU A 535 -16.19 -28.87 25.21
CA GLU A 535 -16.22 -27.41 25.14
C GLU A 535 -15.10 -26.77 25.99
N GLU A 536 -14.79 -27.36 27.16
CA GLU A 536 -13.68 -26.92 28.00
C GLU A 536 -12.31 -27.11 27.34
N GLU A 537 -12.09 -28.23 26.66
CA GLU A 537 -10.86 -28.49 25.90
C GLU A 537 -10.67 -27.48 24.78
N ILE A 538 -11.73 -27.17 24.04
CA ILE A 538 -11.72 -26.19 22.94
C ILE A 538 -11.42 -24.79 23.48
N LEU A 539 -12.07 -24.37 24.57
CA LEU A 539 -11.81 -23.07 25.18
C LEU A 539 -10.41 -22.99 25.79
N GLY A 540 -9.92 -24.06 26.44
CA GLY A 540 -8.55 -24.16 26.95
C GLY A 540 -7.51 -24.09 25.82
N ALA A 541 -7.77 -24.75 24.70
CA ALA A 541 -6.97 -24.68 23.49
C ALA A 541 -6.96 -23.26 22.88
N PHE A 542 -8.11 -22.59 22.82
CA PHE A 542 -8.21 -21.20 22.37
C PHE A 542 -7.42 -20.24 23.27
N LYS A 543 -7.46 -20.41 24.61
CA LYS A 543 -6.64 -19.60 25.54
C LYS A 543 -5.13 -19.75 25.27
N ARG A 544 -4.67 -20.97 24.96
CA ARG A 544 -3.26 -21.27 24.63
C ARG A 544 -2.85 -20.81 23.23
N TYR A 545 -3.74 -20.89 22.24
CA TYR A 545 -3.46 -20.48 20.86
C TYR A 545 -4.73 -19.97 20.16
N PRO A 546 -5.07 -18.66 20.31
CA PRO A 546 -6.36 -18.15 19.83
C PRO A 546 -6.56 -18.26 18.31
N GLN A 547 -5.48 -18.38 17.53
CA GLN A 547 -5.57 -18.50 16.07
C GLN A 547 -6.14 -19.86 15.62
N ILE A 548 -6.32 -20.84 16.52
CA ILE A 548 -6.94 -22.13 16.18
C ILE A 548 -8.33 -21.95 15.52
N LEU A 549 -9.15 -21.03 16.04
CA LEU A 549 -10.48 -20.72 15.48
C LEU A 549 -10.44 -19.74 14.29
N ALA A 550 -9.27 -19.19 13.94
CA ALA A 550 -9.11 -18.33 12.76
C ALA A 550 -8.97 -19.14 11.45
N PHE A 551 -8.76 -20.45 11.52
CA PHE A 551 -8.67 -21.33 10.36
C PHE A 551 -10.05 -21.75 9.82
N SER A 552 -10.10 -22.23 8.58
CA SER A 552 -11.31 -22.84 8.02
C SER A 552 -11.65 -24.14 8.74
N GLU A 553 -12.94 -24.50 8.78
CA GLU A 553 -13.41 -25.74 9.40
C GLU A 553 -12.75 -26.97 8.75
N GLU A 554 -12.64 -26.96 7.42
CA GLU A 554 -11.90 -27.97 6.64
C GLU A 554 -10.42 -28.09 7.05
N LYS A 555 -9.73 -26.98 7.34
CA LYS A 555 -8.32 -27.01 7.78
C LYS A 555 -8.16 -27.52 9.22
N ILE A 556 -9.14 -27.26 10.09
CA ILE A 556 -9.17 -27.82 11.45
C ILE A 556 -9.40 -29.33 11.36
N ARG A 557 -10.43 -29.75 10.62
CA ARG A 557 -10.81 -31.16 10.42
C ARG A 557 -9.68 -31.97 9.79
N SER A 558 -9.13 -31.55 8.63
CA SER A 558 -8.03 -32.26 7.96
C SER A 558 -6.73 -32.31 8.77
N ALA A 559 -6.46 -31.33 9.64
CA ALA A 559 -5.29 -31.37 10.51
C ALA A 559 -5.45 -32.36 11.67
N ILE A 560 -6.59 -32.34 12.35
CA ILE A 560 -6.88 -33.26 13.46
C ILE A 560 -6.98 -34.70 12.94
N ASP A 561 -7.67 -34.90 11.82
CA ASP A 561 -7.78 -36.18 11.11
C ASP A 561 -6.39 -36.76 10.76
N PHE A 562 -5.51 -35.98 10.13
CA PHE A 562 -4.16 -36.45 9.81
C PHE A 562 -3.33 -36.80 11.06
N TYR A 563 -3.47 -36.04 12.16
CA TYR A 563 -2.75 -36.33 13.40
C TYR A 563 -3.24 -37.60 14.10
N ILE A 564 -4.56 -37.82 14.16
CA ILE A 564 -5.14 -38.99 14.86
C ILE A 564 -5.08 -40.24 13.97
N ASN A 565 -5.49 -40.13 12.70
CA ASN A 565 -5.70 -41.29 11.82
C ASN A 565 -4.49 -41.62 10.93
N THR A 566 -3.48 -40.75 10.79
CA THR A 566 -2.25 -41.03 10.00
C THR A 566 -0.96 -41.00 10.82
N MET A 567 -0.94 -40.28 11.94
CA MET A 567 0.20 -40.27 12.87
C MET A 567 -0.11 -40.95 14.21
N GLU A 568 -1.31 -41.52 14.37
CA GLU A 568 -1.73 -42.28 15.56
C GLU A 568 -1.52 -41.53 16.89
N LEU A 569 -1.57 -40.18 16.85
CA LEU A 569 -1.37 -39.35 18.03
C LEU A 569 -2.60 -39.33 18.93
N GLU A 570 -2.38 -39.57 20.22
CA GLU A 570 -3.37 -39.32 21.26
C GLU A 570 -3.97 -37.92 21.16
N ARG A 571 -5.30 -37.85 21.13
CA ARG A 571 -6.06 -36.59 21.05
C ARG A 571 -5.63 -35.56 22.09
N GLN A 572 -5.26 -36.01 23.29
CA GLN A 572 -4.86 -35.15 24.40
C GLN A 572 -3.57 -34.36 24.12
N ILE A 573 -2.64 -34.93 23.35
CA ILE A 573 -1.41 -34.24 22.92
C ILE A 573 -1.76 -33.06 22.00
N ILE A 574 -2.76 -33.22 21.14
CA ILE A 574 -3.24 -32.19 20.20
C ILE A 574 -3.97 -31.08 20.95
N ILE A 575 -4.81 -31.42 21.93
CA ILE A 575 -5.51 -30.47 22.81
C ILE A 575 -4.51 -29.66 23.64
N ALA A 576 -3.47 -30.31 24.18
CA ALA A 576 -2.39 -29.63 24.89
C ALA A 576 -1.60 -28.66 23.99
N ASN A 577 -1.40 -29.01 22.71
CA ASN A 577 -0.58 -28.27 21.75
C ASN A 577 -1.39 -27.75 20.52
N PRO A 578 -2.35 -26.82 20.72
CA PRO A 578 -3.28 -26.37 19.67
C PRO A 578 -2.63 -25.60 18.52
N ASN A 579 -1.36 -25.18 18.67
CA ASN A 579 -0.56 -24.60 17.61
C ASN A 579 -0.23 -25.61 16.48
N PHE A 580 -0.33 -26.92 16.73
CA PHE A 580 -0.04 -27.98 15.76
C PHE A 580 -0.97 -27.91 14.52
N ILE A 581 -2.23 -27.54 14.72
CA ILE A 581 -3.22 -27.35 13.63
C ILE A 581 -2.79 -26.23 12.67
N GLY A 582 -2.05 -25.23 13.18
CA GLY A 582 -1.49 -24.13 12.40
C GLY A 582 -0.30 -24.52 11.51
N PHE A 583 0.31 -25.68 11.71
CA PHE A 583 1.35 -26.19 10.82
C PHE A 583 0.73 -26.79 9.53
N SER A 584 1.53 -26.80 8.45
CA SER A 584 1.13 -27.42 7.19
C SER A 584 1.41 -28.91 7.21
N ILE A 585 0.40 -29.70 6.86
CA ILE A 585 0.44 -31.16 6.83
C ILE A 585 1.50 -31.63 5.84
N ASP A 586 1.26 -31.39 4.55
CA ASP A 586 2.09 -31.90 3.44
C ASP A 586 3.50 -31.35 3.45
N LYS A 587 3.66 -30.14 4.01
CA LYS A 587 4.90 -29.39 3.90
C LYS A 587 5.70 -29.44 5.18
N ARG A 588 5.14 -29.40 6.39
CA ARG A 588 5.94 -29.40 7.64
C ARG A 588 5.80 -30.67 8.48
N ILE A 589 4.58 -31.21 8.60
CA ILE A 589 4.27 -32.30 9.53
C ILE A 589 4.67 -33.63 8.93
N ARG A 590 4.02 -34.02 7.82
CA ARG A 590 4.25 -35.27 7.07
C ARG A 590 5.76 -35.51 6.83
N PRO A 591 6.56 -34.51 6.39
CA PRO A 591 8.00 -34.71 6.19
C PRO A 591 8.86 -35.01 7.39
N ARG A 592 8.43 -34.58 8.57
CA ARG A 592 9.18 -34.87 9.80
C ARG A 592 8.83 -36.25 10.29
N TYR A 593 7.54 -36.60 10.22
CA TYR A 593 7.05 -37.94 10.49
C TYR A 593 7.73 -38.99 9.58
N ASP A 594 7.71 -38.78 8.25
CA ASP A 594 8.36 -39.70 7.30
C ASP A 594 9.87 -39.91 7.58
N VAL A 595 10.59 -38.85 7.98
CA VAL A 595 12.03 -38.93 8.32
C VAL A 595 12.24 -39.70 9.63
N ILE A 596 11.43 -39.44 10.66
CA ILE A 596 11.54 -40.07 11.97
C ILE A 596 11.20 -41.56 11.88
N ASN A 597 10.10 -41.94 11.22
CA ASN A 597 9.74 -43.36 11.02
C ASN A 597 10.85 -44.13 10.27
N VAL A 598 11.58 -43.49 9.34
CA VAL A 598 12.72 -44.10 8.62
C VAL A 598 13.98 -44.26 9.50
N LEU A 599 14.12 -43.45 10.56
CA LEU A 599 15.23 -43.57 11.51
C LEU A 599 14.88 -44.56 12.64
N GLU A 600 13.63 -44.61 13.10
CA GLU A 600 13.12 -45.56 14.09
C GLU A 600 13.09 -46.99 13.53
N SER A 601 12.60 -47.19 12.29
CA SER A 601 12.67 -48.50 11.59
C SER A 601 14.08 -48.97 11.23
N LYS A 602 15.11 -48.17 11.57
CA LYS A 602 16.53 -48.53 11.48
C LYS A 602 17.23 -48.53 12.84
N GLU A 603 16.49 -48.38 13.94
CA GLU A 603 16.98 -48.35 15.32
C GLU A 603 18.01 -47.22 15.62
N LEU A 604 18.17 -46.25 14.71
CA LEU A 604 19.12 -45.14 14.82
C LEU A 604 18.72 -44.10 15.89
N ILE A 605 17.48 -44.16 16.36
CA ILE A 605 16.90 -43.35 17.44
C ILE A 605 15.94 -44.22 18.27
N LYS A 606 15.89 -43.98 19.59
CA LYS A 606 14.98 -44.70 20.50
C LYS A 606 13.56 -44.12 20.42
N GLY A 607 12.55 -45.00 20.43
CA GLY A 607 11.14 -44.68 20.17
C GLY A 607 10.41 -43.78 21.19
N ASP A 608 10.99 -43.48 22.35
CA ASP A 608 10.38 -42.62 23.38
C ASP A 608 10.43 -41.10 23.04
N MET A 609 10.64 -40.74 21.78
CA MET A 609 10.92 -39.36 21.38
C MET A 609 9.65 -38.52 21.24
N LYS A 610 9.37 -37.67 22.24
CA LYS A 610 8.19 -36.79 22.28
C LYS A 610 7.96 -36.01 20.98
N ILE A 611 6.98 -36.45 20.19
CA ILE A 611 6.59 -35.91 18.87
C ILE A 611 6.29 -34.41 18.92
N SER A 612 5.79 -33.92 20.07
CA SER A 612 5.57 -32.49 20.30
C SER A 612 6.83 -31.64 20.11
N THR A 613 7.99 -32.12 20.57
CA THR A 613 9.29 -31.47 20.37
C THR A 613 9.67 -31.45 18.88
N LEU A 614 9.43 -32.54 18.15
CA LEU A 614 9.80 -32.69 16.74
C LEU A 614 9.03 -31.74 15.82
N LEU A 615 7.74 -31.52 16.07
CA LEU A 615 6.90 -30.62 15.26
C LEU A 615 7.23 -29.13 15.51
N VAL A 616 7.50 -28.77 16.76
CA VAL A 616 7.81 -27.39 17.17
C VAL A 616 9.25 -26.98 16.82
N THR A 617 10.21 -27.91 16.84
CA THR A 617 11.64 -27.65 16.56
C THR A 617 11.86 -26.86 15.26
N SER A 618 12.79 -25.90 15.27
CA SER A 618 13.08 -25.10 14.07
C SER A 618 13.65 -25.96 12.94
N GLU A 619 13.40 -25.59 11.69
CA GLU A 619 13.85 -26.39 10.53
C GLU A 619 15.35 -26.62 10.51
N LYS A 620 16.15 -25.61 10.90
CA LYS A 620 17.60 -25.73 11.04
C LYS A 620 18.00 -26.75 12.13
N LYS A 621 17.36 -26.73 13.30
CA LYS A 621 17.66 -27.71 14.38
C LYS A 621 17.19 -29.12 14.01
N PHE A 622 16.03 -29.26 13.37
CA PHE A 622 15.52 -30.56 12.92
C PHE A 622 16.46 -31.17 11.85
N PHE A 623 16.86 -30.36 10.86
CA PHE A 623 17.81 -30.77 9.84
C PHE A 623 19.16 -31.20 10.44
N ILE A 624 19.73 -30.40 11.35
CA ILE A 624 21.03 -30.73 11.96
C ILE A 624 20.95 -32.02 12.79
N ASN A 625 19.95 -32.13 13.66
CA ASN A 625 19.89 -33.19 14.66
C ASN A 625 19.46 -34.55 14.09
N TYR A 626 18.61 -34.56 13.07
CA TYR A 626 17.97 -35.78 12.56
C TYR A 626 18.23 -36.07 11.07
N VAL A 627 18.88 -35.17 10.33
CA VAL A 627 19.16 -35.40 8.91
C VAL A 627 20.65 -35.29 8.58
N SER A 628 21.36 -34.21 8.94
CA SER A 628 22.80 -34.15 8.70
C SER A 628 23.59 -35.08 9.63
N ARG A 629 23.13 -35.28 10.88
CA ARG A 629 23.79 -36.18 11.85
C ARG A 629 23.90 -37.63 11.36
N PHE A 630 22.99 -38.07 10.50
CA PHE A 630 22.95 -39.41 9.92
C PHE A 630 23.21 -39.41 8.39
N ALA A 631 23.76 -38.32 7.85
CA ALA A 631 24.00 -38.18 6.41
C ALA A 631 25.32 -38.82 5.93
N ASP A 632 26.28 -39.02 6.84
CA ASP A 632 27.66 -39.41 6.50
C ASP A 632 27.95 -40.92 6.64
N GLU A 633 26.96 -41.76 7.00
CA GLU A 633 27.05 -43.23 6.96
C GLU A 633 26.96 -43.79 5.53
N LYS A 634 27.81 -43.26 4.63
CA LYS A 634 28.04 -43.82 3.29
C LYS A 634 29.00 -44.99 3.34
N ARG A 635 28.50 -46.20 3.66
CA ARG A 635 29.29 -47.43 3.45
C ARG A 635 28.54 -48.68 2.96
N PHE A 636 27.27 -48.56 2.54
CA PHE A 636 26.44 -49.71 2.15
C PHE A 636 25.67 -49.57 0.83
N LEU A 637 26.28 -49.00 -0.23
CA LEU A 637 25.68 -48.97 -1.58
C LEU A 637 26.73 -49.17 -2.69
N SER A 638 27.30 -50.37 -2.75
CA SER A 638 28.06 -50.91 -3.89
C SER A 638 28.01 -52.44 -3.83
N THR A 639 27.90 -53.10 -4.99
CA THR A 639 27.38 -54.48 -5.20
C THR A 639 25.85 -54.57 -5.02
N SER A 640 25.09 -55.32 -5.82
CA SER A 640 25.41 -56.22 -6.93
C SER A 640 24.32 -56.21 -8.03
N SER A 641 24.56 -56.94 -9.13
CA SER A 641 23.80 -56.96 -10.39
C SER A 641 22.56 -57.89 -10.40
N SER A 642 21.78 -57.75 -11.48
CA SER A 642 20.89 -58.75 -12.10
C SER A 642 19.73 -59.35 -11.29
N SER A 643 18.49 -58.97 -11.64
CA SER A 643 17.49 -59.89 -12.22
C SER A 643 16.19 -59.16 -12.58
N THR A 644 15.59 -59.51 -13.71
CA THR A 644 14.18 -59.22 -14.05
C THR A 644 13.29 -60.35 -13.54
N PRO A 645 12.07 -60.06 -13.07
CA PRO A 645 10.94 -60.52 -13.88
C PRO A 645 9.73 -59.56 -14.00
N THR A 646 9.24 -59.52 -15.24
CA THR A 646 7.86 -59.49 -15.79
C THR A 646 6.61 -59.16 -14.95
N LEU A 647 5.63 -58.57 -15.67
CA LEU A 647 4.17 -58.44 -15.41
C LEU A 647 3.75 -57.43 -14.31
N SER A 648 2.73 -56.58 -14.43
CA SER A 648 1.79 -56.10 -15.49
C SER A 648 0.85 -55.07 -14.77
N PRO A 649 -0.10 -54.33 -15.42
CA PRO A 649 -0.28 -52.92 -15.08
C PRO A 649 -1.61 -52.50 -14.38
N LEU A 650 -1.51 -51.85 -13.22
CA LEU A 650 -2.54 -51.01 -12.59
C LEU A 650 -1.86 -49.78 -11.94
N SER A 651 -2.41 -48.56 -11.88
CA SER A 651 -3.59 -47.99 -12.54
C SER A 651 -3.44 -46.45 -12.60
N THR A 652 -4.00 -45.83 -13.64
CA THR A 652 -4.34 -44.40 -13.81
C THR A 652 -3.62 -43.32 -12.96
N ALA A 653 -2.69 -42.59 -13.58
CA ALA A 653 -2.24 -41.27 -13.10
C ALA A 653 -2.39 -40.22 -14.23
N PRO A 654 -2.76 -38.96 -13.91
CA PRO A 654 -3.06 -37.96 -14.94
C PRO A 654 -1.78 -37.40 -15.57
N SER A 655 -1.72 -37.46 -16.91
CA SER A 655 -0.72 -36.88 -17.84
C SER A 655 0.29 -35.88 -17.23
N SER A 656 1.56 -36.29 -17.15
CA SER A 656 2.66 -35.33 -16.99
C SER A 656 2.84 -34.56 -18.30
N SER A 657 2.80 -33.24 -18.24
CA SER A 657 3.08 -32.40 -19.41
C SER A 657 4.58 -32.43 -19.72
N PHE A 658 4.99 -32.74 -20.95
CA PHE A 658 6.38 -32.72 -21.48
C PHE A 658 7.30 -31.64 -20.86
N THR A 659 6.78 -30.42 -20.70
CA THR A 659 7.46 -29.29 -20.07
C THR A 659 8.04 -29.60 -18.68
N VAL A 660 7.32 -30.36 -17.86
CA VAL A 660 7.73 -30.77 -16.51
C VAL A 660 8.93 -31.70 -16.59
N ASP A 661 8.88 -32.67 -17.50
CA ASP A 661 9.93 -33.66 -17.68
C ASP A 661 11.22 -33.00 -18.22
N PHE A 662 11.10 -32.06 -19.16
CA PHE A 662 12.23 -31.22 -19.59
C PHE A 662 12.85 -30.42 -18.43
N LEU A 663 12.02 -29.78 -17.60
CA LEU A 663 12.49 -28.98 -16.46
C LEU A 663 13.18 -29.83 -15.38
N ILE A 664 12.74 -31.07 -15.17
CA ILE A 664 13.39 -32.00 -14.24
C ILE A 664 14.71 -32.49 -14.83
N ASN A 665 14.65 -33.07 -16.03
CA ASN A 665 15.75 -33.86 -16.58
C ASN A 665 16.86 -32.98 -17.18
N SER A 666 16.51 -31.87 -17.83
CA SER A 666 17.47 -31.00 -18.54
C SER A 666 17.89 -29.78 -17.71
N CYS A 667 16.95 -29.17 -16.97
CA CYS A 667 17.24 -27.99 -16.16
C CYS A 667 17.61 -28.30 -14.69
N GLY A 668 17.56 -29.56 -14.27
CA GLY A 668 17.87 -29.98 -12.89
C GLY A 668 16.89 -29.46 -11.82
N LEU A 669 15.68 -29.02 -12.19
CA LEU A 669 14.71 -28.55 -11.21
C LEU A 669 14.12 -29.74 -10.43
N PRO A 670 13.98 -29.65 -9.09
CA PRO A 670 13.16 -30.60 -8.34
C PRO A 670 11.75 -30.67 -8.94
N SER A 671 11.16 -31.87 -9.07
CA SER A 671 9.83 -32.09 -9.69
C SER A 671 8.75 -31.07 -9.26
N LYS A 672 8.75 -30.66 -7.98
CA LYS A 672 7.81 -29.66 -7.46
C LYS A 672 8.09 -28.22 -7.92
N SER A 673 9.36 -27.86 -8.11
CA SER A 673 9.76 -26.61 -8.76
C SER A 673 9.42 -26.68 -10.26
N ALA A 674 9.72 -27.79 -10.94
CA ALA A 674 9.36 -28.01 -12.34
C ALA A 674 7.84 -27.86 -12.59
N LEU A 675 6.99 -28.52 -11.80
CA LEU A 675 5.52 -28.36 -11.83
C LEU A 675 5.05 -26.93 -11.50
N SER A 676 5.77 -26.19 -10.65
CA SER A 676 5.44 -24.79 -10.37
C SER A 676 5.98 -23.81 -11.42
N VAL A 677 6.94 -24.25 -12.24
CA VAL A 677 7.54 -23.50 -13.33
C VAL A 677 6.78 -23.75 -14.63
N SER A 678 6.31 -24.98 -14.89
CA SER A 678 5.47 -25.30 -16.04
C SER A 678 4.17 -24.47 -16.06
N GLN A 679 3.58 -24.22 -14.89
CA GLN A 679 2.46 -23.29 -14.70
C GLN A 679 2.74 -21.84 -15.17
N LYS A 680 4.01 -21.43 -15.29
CA LYS A 680 4.45 -20.09 -15.74
C LYS A 680 5.10 -20.12 -17.14
N LEU A 681 5.46 -21.31 -17.62
CA LEU A 681 6.23 -21.58 -18.82
C LEU A 681 5.77 -22.92 -19.36
N GLN A 682 4.93 -22.92 -20.40
CA GLN A 682 4.76 -24.12 -21.21
C GLN A 682 5.80 -24.08 -22.34
N LEU A 683 6.41 -25.23 -22.58
CA LEU A 683 7.33 -25.54 -23.68
C LEU A 683 6.64 -26.49 -24.64
N ASP A 684 6.75 -26.22 -25.93
CA ASP A 684 6.30 -27.12 -27.00
C ASP A 684 7.41 -28.15 -27.28
N GLU A 685 7.02 -29.43 -27.32
CA GLU A 685 7.87 -30.58 -27.62
C GLU A 685 8.60 -30.42 -28.96
N LYS A 686 7.94 -29.83 -29.96
CA LYS A 686 8.53 -29.53 -31.28
C LYS A 686 9.62 -28.44 -31.23
N SER A 687 9.84 -27.79 -30.08
CA SER A 687 10.73 -26.63 -29.92
C SER A 687 11.85 -26.81 -28.90
N ILE A 688 12.12 -28.05 -28.44
CA ILE A 688 13.07 -28.40 -27.37
C ILE A 688 14.49 -27.83 -27.55
N GLN A 689 14.95 -27.65 -28.79
CA GLN A 689 16.28 -27.12 -29.09
C GLN A 689 16.51 -25.73 -28.49
N LYS A 690 15.48 -24.87 -28.50
CA LYS A 690 15.60 -23.49 -28.03
C LYS A 690 15.89 -23.36 -26.52
N PRO A 691 15.13 -23.98 -25.60
CA PRO A 691 15.48 -23.97 -24.18
C PRO A 691 16.80 -24.73 -23.90
N GLN A 692 17.13 -25.76 -24.68
CA GLN A 692 18.40 -26.48 -24.55
C GLN A 692 19.61 -25.59 -24.87
N SER A 693 19.61 -24.87 -25.99
CA SER A 693 20.68 -23.92 -26.33
C SER A 693 20.82 -22.80 -25.28
N VAL A 694 19.74 -22.39 -24.60
CA VAL A 694 19.81 -21.43 -23.48
C VAL A 694 20.55 -22.02 -22.28
N LEU A 695 20.36 -23.30 -21.96
CA LEU A 695 21.08 -23.97 -20.86
C LEU A 695 22.57 -24.09 -21.18
N GLU A 696 22.91 -24.52 -22.39
CA GLU A 696 24.29 -24.64 -22.87
C GLU A 696 24.99 -23.28 -22.89
N PHE A 697 24.33 -22.23 -23.41
CA PHE A 697 24.83 -20.86 -23.37
C PHE A 697 25.10 -20.36 -21.95
N LEU A 698 24.20 -20.63 -20.99
CA LEU A 698 24.41 -20.26 -19.58
C LEU A 698 25.61 -21.02 -18.97
N LYS A 699 25.75 -22.32 -19.25
CA LYS A 699 26.88 -23.13 -18.76
C LYS A 699 28.21 -22.65 -19.34
N ALA A 700 28.25 -22.32 -20.64
CA ALA A 700 29.42 -21.73 -21.31
C ALA A 700 29.84 -20.37 -20.70
N HIS A 701 28.90 -19.60 -20.16
CA HIS A 701 29.17 -18.33 -19.47
C HIS A 701 29.38 -18.48 -17.95
N GLY A 702 29.79 -19.67 -17.49
CA GLY A 702 30.24 -19.92 -16.12
C GLY A 702 29.14 -20.01 -15.07
N PHE A 703 27.87 -20.20 -15.46
CA PHE A 703 26.79 -20.45 -14.50
C PHE A 703 26.89 -21.88 -13.96
N LYS A 704 27.01 -22.01 -12.63
CA LYS A 704 26.91 -23.31 -11.95
C LYS A 704 25.48 -23.83 -12.02
N GLU A 705 25.29 -25.15 -11.98
CA GLU A 705 23.95 -25.79 -12.01
C GLU A 705 22.99 -25.18 -10.95
N THR A 706 23.50 -24.94 -9.72
CA THR A 706 22.71 -24.30 -8.65
C THR A 706 22.34 -22.84 -8.94
N GLN A 707 23.06 -22.14 -9.82
CA GLN A 707 22.74 -20.79 -10.30
C GLN A 707 21.75 -20.83 -11.47
N VAL A 708 21.87 -21.83 -12.36
CA VAL A 708 20.93 -22.11 -13.45
C VAL A 708 19.55 -22.44 -12.88
N VAL A 709 19.46 -23.38 -11.93
CA VAL A 709 18.22 -23.71 -11.21
C VAL A 709 17.60 -22.46 -10.56
N LYS A 710 18.38 -21.69 -9.78
CA LYS A 710 17.90 -20.44 -9.15
C LYS A 710 17.44 -19.39 -10.16
N LEU A 711 18.08 -19.31 -11.32
CA LEU A 711 17.73 -18.37 -12.39
C LEU A 711 16.42 -18.78 -13.06
N ILE A 712 16.25 -20.06 -13.39
CA ILE A 712 15.03 -20.61 -13.98
C ILE A 712 13.86 -20.55 -13.00
N GLU A 713 14.06 -20.89 -11.71
CA GLU A 713 13.02 -20.77 -10.68
C GLU A 713 12.53 -19.32 -10.52
N LYS A 714 13.45 -18.35 -10.52
CA LYS A 714 13.12 -16.91 -10.48
C LYS A 714 12.47 -16.41 -11.77
N ARG A 715 12.99 -16.81 -12.93
CA ARG A 715 12.55 -16.31 -14.24
C ARG A 715 12.55 -17.38 -15.34
N PRO A 716 11.54 -18.28 -15.35
CA PRO A 716 11.44 -19.36 -16.32
C PRO A 716 11.46 -18.90 -17.78
N VAL A 717 10.90 -17.72 -18.04
CA VAL A 717 10.77 -17.14 -19.39
C VAL A 717 12.13 -16.93 -20.08
N ILE A 718 13.25 -16.99 -19.34
CA ILE A 718 14.59 -17.01 -19.94
C ILE A 718 14.78 -18.16 -20.95
N LEU A 719 14.20 -19.33 -20.69
CA LEU A 719 14.25 -20.52 -21.56
C LEU A 719 13.51 -20.34 -22.90
N ARG A 720 12.69 -19.29 -23.06
CA ARG A 720 12.05 -18.92 -24.34
C ARG A 720 12.79 -17.82 -25.11
N ARG A 721 13.85 -17.24 -24.55
CA ARG A 721 14.65 -16.19 -25.23
C ARG A 721 15.53 -16.83 -26.30
N GLY A 722 15.75 -16.13 -27.40
CA GLY A 722 16.79 -16.52 -28.36
C GLY A 722 18.16 -16.22 -27.78
N VAL A 723 19.12 -17.13 -27.97
CA VAL A 723 20.50 -16.92 -27.53
C VAL A 723 21.10 -15.73 -28.29
N ASP A 724 21.26 -15.84 -29.61
CA ASP A 724 21.91 -14.83 -30.44
C ASP A 724 21.13 -13.52 -30.55
N THR A 725 19.79 -13.59 -30.57
CA THR A 725 18.92 -12.40 -30.73
C THR A 725 18.56 -11.70 -29.42
N ASN A 726 18.96 -12.22 -28.25
CA ASN A 726 18.56 -11.60 -26.97
C ASN A 726 19.56 -11.75 -25.83
N LEU A 727 20.06 -12.96 -25.56
CA LEU A 727 20.91 -13.21 -24.40
C LEU A 727 22.35 -12.79 -24.68
N LYS A 728 22.92 -13.26 -25.80
CA LYS A 728 24.30 -13.02 -26.21
C LYS A 728 24.67 -11.53 -26.27
N PRO A 729 23.94 -10.64 -26.99
CA PRO A 729 24.26 -9.20 -27.02
C PRO A 729 24.21 -8.52 -25.64
N LYS A 730 23.39 -9.01 -24.72
CA LYS A 730 23.29 -8.46 -23.35
C LYS A 730 24.40 -8.98 -22.44
N PHE A 731 24.84 -10.21 -22.64
CA PHE A 731 25.97 -10.78 -21.92
C PHE A 731 27.27 -10.09 -22.37
N GLU A 732 27.49 -9.98 -23.68
CA GLU A 732 28.61 -9.23 -24.28
C GLU A 732 28.66 -7.79 -23.77
N PHE A 733 27.52 -7.08 -23.75
CA PHE A 733 27.45 -5.73 -23.19
C PHE A 733 27.78 -5.66 -21.69
N LEU A 734 27.29 -6.60 -20.87
CA LEU A 734 27.59 -6.63 -19.43
C LEU A 734 29.07 -6.96 -19.17
N ILE A 735 29.65 -7.88 -19.95
CA ILE A 735 31.08 -8.25 -19.89
C ILE A 735 31.95 -7.04 -20.25
N ALA A 736 31.64 -6.36 -21.37
CA ALA A 736 32.32 -5.13 -21.79
C ALA A 736 32.20 -3.98 -20.77
N ASN A 737 31.22 -4.04 -19.86
CA ASN A 737 31.04 -3.08 -18.77
C ASN A 737 31.44 -3.63 -17.38
N GLY A 738 32.38 -4.58 -17.34
CA GLY A 738 33.08 -4.99 -16.11
C GLY A 738 32.46 -6.16 -15.35
N PHE A 739 31.34 -6.73 -15.81
CA PHE A 739 30.80 -7.97 -15.25
C PHE A 739 31.50 -9.18 -15.88
N VAL A 740 32.74 -9.43 -15.45
CA VAL A 740 33.59 -10.51 -15.97
C VAL A 740 33.63 -11.70 -14.98
N GLY A 741 33.75 -12.91 -15.51
CA GLY A 741 33.85 -14.15 -14.72
C GLY A 741 32.67 -14.32 -13.76
N LYS A 742 32.96 -14.66 -12.50
CA LYS A 742 31.93 -14.91 -11.46
C LYS A 742 30.92 -13.78 -11.25
N LEU A 743 31.28 -12.53 -11.60
CA LEU A 743 30.43 -11.36 -11.39
C LEU A 743 29.17 -11.35 -12.26
N LEU A 744 29.24 -11.95 -13.46
CA LEU A 744 28.11 -12.01 -14.40
C LEU A 744 27.02 -12.99 -13.92
N PRO A 745 27.33 -14.26 -13.56
CA PRO A 745 26.38 -15.14 -12.88
C PRO A 745 25.87 -14.58 -11.55
N GLU A 746 26.72 -13.95 -10.73
CA GLU A 746 26.31 -13.33 -9.47
C GLU A 746 25.26 -12.22 -9.67
N LEU A 747 25.47 -11.31 -10.64
CA LEU A 747 24.51 -10.27 -11.01
C LEU A 747 23.18 -10.88 -11.48
N ILE A 748 23.24 -11.74 -12.51
CA ILE A 748 22.06 -12.26 -13.21
C ILE A 748 21.24 -13.19 -12.30
N THR A 749 21.88 -14.09 -11.54
CA THR A 749 21.16 -14.92 -10.57
C THR A 749 20.59 -14.08 -9.42
N SER A 750 21.23 -12.98 -9.02
CA SER A 750 20.68 -12.07 -8.00
C SER A 750 19.45 -11.33 -8.50
N ASN A 751 19.54 -10.71 -9.68
CA ASN A 751 18.48 -9.93 -10.31
C ASN A 751 18.32 -10.25 -11.81
N PRO A 752 17.55 -11.30 -12.17
CA PRO A 752 17.34 -11.71 -13.56
C PRO A 752 16.69 -10.63 -14.44
N ASN A 753 16.03 -9.64 -13.85
CA ASN A 753 15.33 -8.58 -14.57
C ASN A 753 16.28 -7.67 -15.38
N VAL A 754 17.60 -7.72 -15.13
CA VAL A 754 18.59 -7.02 -15.95
C VAL A 754 18.54 -7.49 -17.41
N LEU A 755 18.30 -8.79 -17.63
CA LEU A 755 18.15 -9.38 -18.97
C LEU A 755 16.79 -9.09 -19.61
N GLU A 756 15.83 -8.52 -18.88
CA GLU A 756 14.53 -8.10 -19.43
C GLU A 756 14.49 -6.65 -19.89
N ARG A 757 15.48 -5.84 -19.47
CA ARG A 757 15.66 -4.50 -20.01
C ARG A 757 16.06 -4.57 -21.48
N ALA A 758 15.59 -3.60 -22.27
CA ALA A 758 15.99 -3.46 -23.66
C ALA A 758 17.45 -2.94 -23.71
N LEU A 759 18.27 -3.53 -24.58
CA LEU A 759 19.69 -3.19 -24.64
C LEU A 759 19.90 -1.73 -25.04
N GLU A 760 19.37 -1.35 -26.21
CA GLU A 760 19.50 0.00 -26.78
C GLU A 760 18.72 1.06 -26.00
N SER A 761 17.42 0.87 -25.76
CA SER A 761 16.57 1.93 -25.20
C SER A 761 16.59 2.04 -23.68
N ASN A 762 17.30 1.14 -22.98
CA ASN A 762 17.38 1.17 -21.52
C ASN A 762 18.76 0.86 -20.94
N MET A 763 19.39 -0.27 -21.29
CA MET A 763 20.65 -0.69 -20.66
C MET A 763 21.81 0.24 -21.01
N LYS A 764 22.06 0.50 -22.30
CA LYS A 764 23.12 1.42 -22.76
C LYS A 764 22.98 2.82 -22.12
N PRO A 765 21.85 3.54 -22.28
CA PRO A 765 21.61 4.82 -21.61
C PRO A 765 21.71 4.79 -20.07
N CYS A 766 21.35 3.67 -19.42
CA CYS A 766 21.47 3.51 -17.96
C CYS A 766 22.94 3.48 -17.54
N PHE A 767 23.78 2.73 -18.27
CA PHE A 767 25.22 2.66 -18.03
C PHE A 767 25.92 3.97 -18.39
N GLU A 768 25.57 4.61 -19.51
CA GLU A 768 26.10 5.92 -19.90
C GLU A 768 25.84 6.98 -18.81
N TYR A 769 24.60 7.05 -18.31
CA TYR A 769 24.22 7.95 -17.23
C TYR A 769 24.94 7.61 -15.89
N PHE A 770 25.07 6.33 -15.53
CA PHE A 770 25.82 5.99 -14.33
C PHE A 770 27.33 6.18 -14.50
N LYS A 771 27.87 6.07 -15.71
CA LYS A 771 29.29 6.30 -16.01
C LYS A 771 29.63 7.78 -15.97
N SER A 772 28.75 8.66 -16.44
CA SER A 772 28.97 10.12 -16.37
C SER A 772 28.99 10.64 -14.92
N ILE A 773 28.29 9.99 -14.00
CA ILE A 773 28.28 10.36 -12.57
C ILE A 773 29.36 9.64 -11.76
N LEU A 774 29.49 8.31 -11.92
CA LEU A 774 30.40 7.51 -11.10
C LEU A 774 31.84 7.43 -11.66
N GLY A 775 32.10 8.02 -12.83
CA GLY A 775 33.40 8.11 -13.50
C GLY A 775 33.94 6.81 -14.10
N SER A 776 33.52 5.63 -13.61
CA SER A 776 34.05 4.34 -14.07
C SER A 776 33.05 3.19 -13.98
N ASN A 777 33.26 2.17 -14.83
CA ASN A 777 32.48 0.94 -14.81
C ASN A 777 32.69 0.13 -13.51
N ASP A 778 33.87 0.20 -12.89
CA ASP A 778 34.15 -0.49 -11.62
C ASP A 778 33.28 0.04 -10.47
N MET A 779 33.03 1.35 -10.44
CA MET A 779 32.10 1.95 -9.47
C MET A 779 30.65 1.49 -9.72
N ILE A 780 30.24 1.31 -10.98
CA ILE A 780 28.93 0.73 -11.35
C ILE A 780 28.83 -0.72 -10.86
N VAL A 781 29.88 -1.52 -11.06
CA VAL A 781 29.97 -2.91 -10.58
C VAL A 781 29.94 -2.97 -9.04
N ALA A 782 30.66 -2.08 -8.36
CA ALA A 782 30.67 -1.98 -6.88
C ALA A 782 29.29 -1.62 -6.31
N ALA A 783 28.62 -0.61 -6.89
CA ALA A 783 27.23 -0.25 -6.55
C ALA A 783 26.27 -1.44 -6.81
N SER A 784 26.43 -2.14 -7.93
CA SER A 784 25.58 -3.28 -8.30
C SER A 784 25.72 -4.47 -7.36
N LYS A 785 26.94 -4.75 -6.87
CA LYS A 785 27.21 -5.76 -5.82
C LYS A 785 26.49 -5.41 -4.51
N ARG A 786 26.48 -4.13 -4.10
CA ARG A 786 25.75 -3.66 -2.91
C ARG A 786 24.24 -3.67 -3.10
N CYS A 787 23.76 -3.53 -4.34
CA CYS A 787 22.33 -3.51 -4.64
C CYS A 787 22.02 -4.05 -6.05
N ALA A 788 21.73 -5.35 -6.16
CA ALA A 788 21.49 -6.02 -7.44
C ALA A 788 20.38 -5.40 -8.33
N VAL A 789 19.48 -4.59 -7.78
CA VAL A 789 18.43 -3.88 -8.53
C VAL A 789 18.86 -2.55 -9.15
N PHE A 790 20.07 -2.05 -8.86
CA PHE A 790 20.62 -0.75 -9.29
C PHE A 790 20.43 -0.48 -10.79
N LEU A 791 20.93 -1.39 -11.62
CA LEU A 791 20.86 -1.31 -13.09
C LEU A 791 19.45 -1.47 -13.67
N THR A 792 18.46 -1.84 -12.83
CA THR A 792 17.08 -2.13 -13.26
C THR A 792 16.04 -1.20 -12.66
N TYR A 793 16.42 -0.29 -11.77
CA TYR A 793 15.49 0.71 -11.24
C TYR A 793 15.22 1.80 -12.28
N ASP A 794 14.16 2.59 -12.11
CA ASP A 794 13.87 3.68 -13.05
C ASP A 794 14.88 4.83 -12.84
N TRP A 795 15.91 4.84 -13.68
CA TRP A 795 16.96 5.84 -13.58
C TRP A 795 16.51 7.21 -14.10
N LYS A 796 15.65 7.26 -15.13
CA LYS A 796 15.21 8.51 -15.78
C LYS A 796 14.23 9.31 -14.91
N SER A 797 13.23 8.65 -14.32
CA SER A 797 12.16 9.37 -13.60
C SER A 797 12.40 9.52 -12.09
N ILE A 798 13.33 8.75 -11.52
CA ILE A 798 13.60 8.72 -10.06
C ILE A 798 15.05 9.07 -9.75
N ILE A 799 16.01 8.29 -10.25
CA ILE A 799 17.42 8.47 -9.86
C ILE A 799 17.96 9.81 -10.34
N GLN A 800 17.78 10.13 -11.62
CA GLN A 800 18.28 11.35 -12.22
C GLN A 800 17.75 12.61 -11.52
N PRO A 801 16.44 12.81 -11.36
CA PRO A 801 15.91 13.95 -10.61
C PRO A 801 16.37 14.02 -9.14
N ASN A 802 16.72 12.90 -8.51
CA ASN A 802 17.24 12.88 -7.14
C ASN A 802 18.74 13.23 -7.08
N VAL A 803 19.55 12.82 -8.06
CA VAL A 803 20.96 13.23 -8.17
C VAL A 803 21.05 14.72 -8.48
N GLU A 804 20.32 15.18 -9.50
CA GLU A 804 20.22 16.58 -9.89
C GLU A 804 19.75 17.46 -8.72
N LEU A 805 18.79 16.99 -7.92
CA LEU A 805 18.35 17.70 -6.71
C LEU A 805 19.49 17.85 -5.70
N LEU A 806 20.25 16.80 -5.41
CA LEU A 806 21.33 16.87 -4.41
C LEU A 806 22.47 17.81 -4.86
N ILE A 807 22.84 17.76 -6.14
CA ILE A 807 23.85 18.66 -6.72
C ILE A 807 23.32 20.10 -6.70
N LYS A 808 22.07 20.34 -7.14
CA LYS A 808 21.42 21.66 -7.10
C LYS A 808 21.34 22.26 -5.69
N GLU A 809 21.09 21.43 -4.69
CA GLU A 809 21.04 21.85 -3.28
C GLU A 809 22.44 22.06 -2.69
N GLY A 810 23.52 21.80 -3.43
CA GLY A 810 24.90 22.11 -3.04
C GLY A 810 25.66 20.96 -2.38
N VAL A 811 25.19 19.71 -2.51
CA VAL A 811 25.96 18.54 -2.09
C VAL A 811 27.09 18.29 -3.10
N PRO A 812 28.37 18.20 -2.68
CA PRO A 812 29.49 17.95 -3.59
C PRO A 812 29.34 16.63 -4.34
N GLU A 813 29.61 16.64 -5.66
CA GLU A 813 29.40 15.49 -6.55
C GLU A 813 30.14 14.24 -6.06
N GLU A 814 31.40 14.37 -5.65
CA GLU A 814 32.22 13.29 -5.04
C GLU A 814 31.48 12.58 -3.89
N ARG A 815 30.73 13.33 -3.08
CA ARG A 815 29.95 12.75 -1.97
C ARG A 815 28.64 12.11 -2.44
N VAL A 816 28.03 12.62 -3.50
CA VAL A 816 26.89 11.96 -4.15
C VAL A 816 27.35 10.62 -4.74
N VAL A 817 28.51 10.58 -5.42
CA VAL A 817 29.17 9.34 -5.91
C VAL A 817 29.44 8.37 -4.75
N LYS A 818 30.13 8.82 -3.70
CA LYS A 818 30.41 8.01 -2.51
C LYS A 818 29.14 7.45 -1.87
N MET A 819 28.07 8.23 -1.80
CA MET A 819 26.77 7.80 -1.30
C MET A 819 26.11 6.75 -2.20
N ILE A 820 26.13 6.94 -3.53
CA ILE A 820 25.56 5.99 -4.50
C ILE A 820 26.32 4.65 -4.43
N VAL A 821 27.65 4.66 -4.45
CA VAL A 821 28.46 3.42 -4.42
C VAL A 821 28.31 2.69 -3.09
N ALA A 822 28.36 3.41 -1.96
CA ALA A 822 28.25 2.78 -0.63
C ALA A 822 26.83 2.29 -0.31
N GLN A 823 25.78 3.01 -0.74
CA GLN A 823 24.40 2.65 -0.44
C GLN A 823 23.42 3.10 -1.55
N PRO A 824 23.37 2.38 -2.69
CA PRO A 824 22.56 2.76 -3.86
C PRO A 824 21.06 2.98 -3.55
N ARG A 825 20.53 2.30 -2.54
CA ARG A 825 19.10 2.38 -2.14
C ARG A 825 18.61 3.78 -1.71
N ILE A 826 19.52 4.71 -1.42
CA ILE A 826 19.17 6.08 -1.02
C ILE A 826 18.61 6.86 -2.21
N ILE A 827 19.17 6.67 -3.41
CA ILE A 827 18.83 7.50 -4.59
C ILE A 827 17.55 7.06 -5.30
N TYR A 828 17.00 5.89 -4.95
CA TYR A 828 15.74 5.35 -5.49
C TYR A 828 14.47 5.88 -4.81
N GLN A 829 14.61 6.75 -3.81
CA GLN A 829 13.48 7.23 -3.02
C GLN A 829 12.54 8.07 -3.88
N ARG A 830 11.24 8.08 -3.56
CA ARG A 830 10.30 8.95 -4.27
C ARG A 830 10.70 10.42 -4.10
N ARG A 831 10.50 11.24 -5.13
CA ARG A 831 10.97 12.64 -5.18
C ARG A 831 10.43 13.49 -4.03
N ASP A 832 9.16 13.30 -3.66
CA ASP A 832 8.53 13.93 -2.48
C ASP A 832 9.25 13.56 -1.18
N ARG A 833 9.61 12.29 -0.99
CA ARG A 833 10.36 11.83 0.18
C ARG A 833 11.80 12.33 0.19
N MET A 834 12.46 12.42 -0.96
CA MET A 834 13.81 12.98 -1.10
C MET A 834 13.81 14.47 -0.75
N VAL A 835 12.92 15.28 -1.37
CA VAL A 835 12.78 16.72 -1.07
C VAL A 835 12.48 16.96 0.42
N TYR A 836 11.55 16.19 1.00
CA TYR A 836 11.28 16.26 2.44
C TYR A 836 12.53 16.01 3.28
N ALA A 837 13.30 14.96 2.97
CA ALA A 837 14.45 14.60 3.78
C ALA A 837 15.62 15.57 3.62
N VAL A 838 15.86 16.10 2.41
CA VAL A 838 16.84 17.16 2.16
C VAL A 838 16.47 18.42 2.96
N ASN A 839 15.21 18.87 2.87
CA ASN A 839 14.75 20.03 3.63
C ASN A 839 14.78 19.79 5.15
N ALA A 840 14.45 18.59 5.62
CA ALA A 840 14.52 18.25 7.04
C ALA A 840 15.97 18.28 7.56
N VAL A 841 16.95 17.77 6.79
CA VAL A 841 18.38 17.85 7.17
C VAL A 841 18.88 19.30 7.17
N LYS A 842 18.48 20.11 6.17
CA LYS A 842 18.81 21.56 6.13
C LYS A 842 18.20 22.31 7.32
N ASN A 843 16.94 22.05 7.64
CA ASN A 843 16.24 22.66 8.79
C ASN A 843 16.82 22.26 10.15
N LEU A 844 17.58 21.16 10.23
CA LEU A 844 18.35 20.81 11.43
C LEU A 844 19.67 21.60 11.58
N GLY A 845 20.03 22.43 10.58
CA GLY A 845 21.29 23.17 10.54
C GLY A 845 22.48 22.36 10.01
N LEU A 846 22.24 21.36 9.16
CA LEU A 846 23.30 20.70 8.39
C LEU A 846 23.34 21.25 6.97
N GLU A 847 24.41 21.97 6.67
CA GLU A 847 24.68 22.45 5.31
C GLU A 847 24.90 21.29 4.33
N PRO A 848 24.39 21.37 3.09
CA PRO A 848 24.65 20.39 2.02
C PRO A 848 26.14 20.13 1.75
N LYS A 849 26.99 21.13 2.00
CA LYS A 849 28.45 21.05 1.94
C LYS A 849 29.11 20.40 3.17
N ALA A 850 28.39 20.03 4.22
CA ALA A 850 28.94 19.33 5.39
C ALA A 850 29.12 17.82 5.14
N PRO A 851 30.23 17.18 5.58
CA PRO A 851 30.43 15.73 5.38
C PRO A 851 29.31 14.86 5.98
N MET A 852 28.71 15.31 7.09
CA MET A 852 27.63 14.60 7.78
C MET A 852 26.28 14.67 7.06
N PHE A 853 26.12 15.55 6.06
CA PHE A 853 24.85 15.76 5.35
C PHE A 853 24.31 14.47 4.70
N ILE A 854 25.13 13.76 3.91
CA ILE A 854 24.71 12.52 3.23
C ILE A 854 24.38 11.39 4.23
N TYR A 855 25.01 11.39 5.41
CA TYR A 855 24.75 10.43 6.47
C TYR A 855 23.47 10.75 7.25
N ALA A 856 23.18 12.03 7.47
CA ALA A 856 21.92 12.51 8.04
C ALA A 856 20.74 12.23 7.11
N LEU A 857 20.90 12.56 5.83
CA LEU A 857 19.95 12.27 4.77
C LEU A 857 19.65 10.77 4.69
N ARG A 858 20.69 9.92 4.71
CA ARG A 858 20.56 8.46 4.78
C ARG A 858 19.73 8.00 5.99
N SER A 859 20.01 8.55 7.18
CA SER A 859 19.29 8.18 8.41
C SER A 859 17.81 8.57 8.29
N MET A 860 17.50 9.81 7.90
CA MET A 860 16.13 10.29 7.71
C MET A 860 15.35 9.57 6.59
N LEU A 861 16.00 9.14 5.51
CA LEU A 861 15.36 8.36 4.45
C LEU A 861 15.08 6.90 4.84
N SER A 862 15.75 6.38 5.88
CA SER A 862 15.55 5.00 6.37
C SER A 862 14.30 4.81 7.24
N MET A 863 13.67 5.89 7.71
CA MET A 863 12.54 5.86 8.63
C MET A 863 11.49 6.92 8.27
N ASN A 864 10.27 6.80 8.81
CA ASN A 864 9.23 7.83 8.67
C ASN A 864 9.19 8.77 9.90
N GLU A 865 8.40 9.84 9.80
CA GLU A 865 8.30 10.88 10.86
C GLU A 865 7.82 10.31 12.21
N PHE A 866 6.89 9.35 12.21
CA PHE A 866 6.42 8.70 13.43
C PHE A 866 7.53 7.89 14.11
N THR A 867 8.30 7.13 13.34
CA THR A 867 9.47 6.40 13.82
C THR A 867 10.57 7.35 14.31
N TRP A 868 10.79 8.49 13.62
CA TRP A 868 11.71 9.54 14.08
C TRP A 868 11.30 10.06 15.45
N LYS A 869 10.06 10.57 15.59
CA LYS A 869 9.53 11.10 16.85
C LYS A 869 9.63 10.09 17.99
N LYS A 870 9.25 8.84 17.76
CA LYS A 870 9.43 7.76 18.76
C LYS A 870 10.88 7.59 19.22
N LYS A 871 11.85 7.67 18.33
CA LYS A 871 13.27 7.56 18.69
C LYS A 871 13.76 8.76 19.49
N ILE A 872 13.29 9.97 19.17
CA ILE A 872 13.52 11.17 20.00
C ILE A 872 12.95 10.95 21.42
N GLU A 873 11.71 10.50 21.55
CA GLU A 873 11.10 10.21 22.87
C GLU A 873 11.81 9.08 23.64
N VAL A 874 12.36 8.07 22.94
CA VAL A 874 13.24 7.07 23.59
C VAL A 874 14.49 7.72 24.17
N MET A 875 15.15 8.62 23.44
CA MET A 875 16.34 9.32 23.94
C MET A 875 15.99 10.31 25.08
N LYS A 876 14.87 11.03 24.98
CA LYS A 876 14.34 11.87 26.08
C LYS A 876 14.08 11.07 27.35
N SER A 877 13.61 9.82 27.23
CA SER A 877 13.41 8.93 28.41
C SER A 877 14.72 8.54 29.12
N PHE A 878 15.89 8.87 28.58
CA PHE A 878 17.19 8.78 29.25
C PHE A 878 17.74 10.15 29.71
N GLY A 879 16.87 11.16 29.81
CA GLY A 879 17.21 12.49 30.32
C GLY A 879 18.00 13.36 29.34
N TRP A 880 17.86 13.16 28.02
CA TRP A 880 18.44 14.05 26.99
C TRP A 880 17.41 15.09 26.54
N THR A 881 17.80 16.34 26.34
CA THR A 881 16.92 17.36 25.72
C THR A 881 16.81 17.13 24.21
N GLU A 882 15.83 17.76 23.55
CA GLU A 882 15.68 17.62 22.10
C GLU A 882 16.88 18.23 21.36
N GLU A 883 17.37 19.37 21.83
CA GLU A 883 18.55 20.09 21.32
C GLU A 883 19.81 19.22 21.42
N GLU A 884 20.02 18.56 22.55
CA GLU A 884 21.14 17.61 22.76
C GLU A 884 21.07 16.43 21.78
N ILE A 885 19.87 15.85 21.58
CA ILE A 885 19.66 14.73 20.64
C ILE A 885 19.93 15.19 19.20
N LEU A 886 19.46 16.37 18.82
CA LEU A 886 19.68 16.94 17.49
C LEU A 886 21.16 17.31 17.27
N GLN A 887 21.86 17.83 18.28
CA GLN A 887 23.29 18.10 18.22
C GLN A 887 24.11 16.81 18.06
N ALA A 888 23.81 15.78 18.85
CA ALA A 888 24.42 14.46 18.70
C ALA A 888 24.08 13.81 17.35
N PHE A 889 22.87 14.06 16.80
CA PHE A 889 22.50 13.59 15.46
C PHE A 889 23.31 14.28 14.36
N LYS A 890 23.59 15.59 14.49
CA LYS A 890 24.46 16.31 13.53
C LYS A 890 25.88 15.76 13.50
N GLN A 891 26.43 15.43 14.67
CA GLN A 891 27.76 14.81 14.79
C GLN A 891 27.77 13.34 14.35
N TYR A 892 26.70 12.57 14.63
CA TYR A 892 26.66 11.14 14.33
C TYR A 892 25.24 10.60 14.00
N PRO A 893 24.73 10.82 12.78
CA PRO A 893 23.33 10.56 12.43
C PRO A 893 22.87 9.11 12.53
N PHE A 894 23.82 8.17 12.53
CA PHE A 894 23.55 6.74 12.62
C PHE A 894 23.06 6.29 14.00
N GLN A 895 23.21 7.10 15.06
CA GLN A 895 22.68 6.75 16.40
C GLN A 895 21.18 6.42 16.33
N LEU A 896 20.40 7.23 15.59
CA LEU A 896 18.96 7.04 15.42
C LEU A 896 18.62 5.96 14.38
N SER A 897 19.58 5.35 13.69
CA SER A 897 19.32 4.22 12.78
C SER A 897 19.06 2.89 13.54
N SER A 898 19.55 2.74 14.78
CA SER A 898 19.31 1.56 15.64
C SER A 898 17.84 1.40 16.06
N SER A 899 17.36 0.17 16.29
CA SER A 899 15.97 -0.06 16.77
C SER A 899 15.75 0.49 18.17
N GLU A 900 14.49 0.83 18.51
CA GLU A 900 14.11 1.34 19.84
C GLU A 900 14.60 0.40 20.97
N GLU A 901 14.37 -0.91 20.82
CA GLU A 901 14.85 -1.94 21.74
C GLU A 901 16.38 -1.94 21.91
N LYS A 902 17.13 -1.82 20.80
CA LYS A 902 18.59 -1.79 20.84
C LYS A 902 19.11 -0.54 21.53
N MET A 903 18.52 0.63 21.25
CA MET A 903 18.88 1.87 21.94
C MET A 903 18.66 1.73 23.45
N ARG A 904 17.52 1.17 23.88
CA ARG A 904 17.24 0.93 25.30
C ARG A 904 18.24 -0.01 25.95
N LYS A 905 18.53 -1.18 25.34
CA LYS A 905 19.53 -2.14 25.84
C LYS A 905 20.96 -1.58 25.87
N SER A 906 21.29 -0.66 24.97
CA SER A 906 22.61 -0.01 24.94
C SER A 906 22.71 1.05 26.04
N MET A 907 21.69 1.91 26.18
CA MET A 907 21.66 2.96 27.22
C MET A 907 21.60 2.38 28.63
N ASP A 908 20.79 1.34 28.86
CA ASP A 908 20.74 0.62 30.14
C ASP A 908 22.12 0.03 30.52
N PHE A 909 22.79 -0.64 29.58
CA PHE A 909 24.13 -1.19 29.84
C PHE A 909 25.17 -0.09 30.14
N LEU A 910 25.17 1.01 29.38
CA LEU A 910 26.13 2.11 29.57
C LEU A 910 25.88 2.89 30.88
N LEU A 911 24.63 3.27 31.16
CA LEU A 911 24.27 4.06 32.33
C LEU A 911 24.25 3.23 33.62
N ASN A 912 23.64 2.04 33.60
CA ASN A 912 23.39 1.27 34.83
C ASN A 912 24.48 0.23 35.11
N THR A 913 25.06 -0.42 34.08
CA THR A 913 26.08 -1.48 34.28
C THR A 913 27.52 -0.93 34.26
N ILE A 914 27.85 -0.05 33.32
CA ILE A 914 29.19 0.59 33.24
C ILE A 914 29.27 1.82 34.15
N LYS A 915 28.13 2.41 34.53
CA LYS A 915 28.04 3.69 35.27
C LYS A 915 28.74 4.84 34.53
N MET A 916 28.59 4.87 33.21
CA MET A 916 29.15 5.90 32.34
C MET A 916 28.31 7.18 32.43
N GLU A 917 28.97 8.34 32.57
CA GLU A 917 28.29 9.64 32.58
C GLU A 917 27.53 9.91 31.26
N ARG A 918 26.35 10.51 31.38
CA ARG A 918 25.48 10.87 30.25
C ARG A 918 26.23 11.71 29.20
N GLN A 919 26.99 12.70 29.67
CA GLN A 919 27.83 13.60 28.87
C GLN A 919 28.90 12.82 28.08
N ALA A 920 29.50 11.78 28.67
CA ALA A 920 30.48 10.94 28.01
C ALA A 920 29.87 10.05 26.91
N ILE A 921 28.62 9.59 27.10
CA ILE A 921 27.85 8.88 26.06
C ILE A 921 27.48 9.84 24.91
N MET A 922 27.04 11.07 25.25
CA MET A 922 26.75 12.12 24.27
C MET A 922 27.96 12.52 23.43
N ALA A 923 29.15 12.61 24.05
CA ALA A 923 30.40 12.91 23.36
C ALA A 923 30.86 11.80 22.39
N CYS A 924 30.36 10.57 22.55
CA CYS A 924 30.66 9.46 21.65
C CYS A 924 29.43 8.58 21.34
N PRO A 925 28.48 9.06 20.51
CA PRO A 925 27.25 8.31 20.21
C PRO A 925 27.45 6.96 19.49
N LYS A 926 28.68 6.68 19.04
CA LYS A 926 29.10 5.40 18.45
C LYS A 926 28.72 4.19 19.30
N PHE A 927 28.65 4.31 20.63
CA PHE A 927 28.24 3.22 21.52
C PHE A 927 26.88 2.61 21.13
N LEU A 928 25.90 3.43 20.70
CA LEU A 928 24.55 3.00 20.31
C LEU A 928 24.50 2.24 18.97
N MET A 929 25.60 2.24 18.21
CA MET A 929 25.75 1.42 17.00
C MET A 929 26.32 0.03 17.28
N TYR A 930 27.09 -0.15 18.34
CA TYR A 930 27.66 -1.46 18.67
C TYR A 930 26.59 -2.43 19.21
N SER A 931 26.93 -3.71 19.30
CA SER A 931 26.06 -4.71 19.96
C SER A 931 26.39 -4.74 21.44
N THR A 932 25.36 -4.65 22.30
CA THR A 932 25.54 -4.88 23.74
C THR A 932 26.13 -6.27 23.98
N GLU A 933 25.46 -7.33 23.50
CA GLU A 933 25.87 -8.72 23.76
C GLU A 933 27.11 -9.18 22.97
N LYS A 934 27.35 -8.64 21.76
CA LYS A 934 28.49 -9.06 20.90
C LYS A 934 29.66 -8.08 20.84
N ARG A 935 29.71 -7.05 21.69
CA ARG A 935 30.89 -6.16 21.75
C ARG A 935 31.03 -5.44 23.08
N LEU A 936 30.00 -4.71 23.51
CA LEU A 936 30.14 -3.84 24.69
C LEU A 936 30.30 -4.66 25.97
N ARG A 937 29.44 -5.67 26.18
CA ARG A 937 29.51 -6.58 27.35
C ARG A 937 30.79 -7.43 27.38
N PRO A 938 31.11 -8.24 26.34
CA PRO A 938 32.34 -9.05 26.35
C PRO A 938 33.62 -8.24 26.61
N ARG A 939 33.73 -7.05 26.01
CA ARG A 939 34.90 -6.18 26.22
C ARG A 939 34.94 -5.58 27.62
N TYR A 940 33.79 -5.18 28.16
CA TYR A 940 33.71 -4.69 29.53
C TYR A 940 34.08 -5.78 30.55
N ASP A 941 33.63 -7.01 30.33
CA ASP A 941 33.92 -8.14 31.22
C ASP A 941 35.41 -8.51 31.20
N VAL A 942 36.05 -8.59 30.02
CA VAL A 942 37.52 -8.75 29.89
C VAL A 942 38.27 -7.63 30.63
N LEU A 943 37.90 -6.38 30.39
CA LEU A 943 38.53 -5.23 31.05
C LEU A 943 38.36 -5.28 32.59
N LYS A 944 37.19 -5.68 33.07
CA LYS A 944 36.90 -5.84 34.51
C LYS A 944 37.78 -6.92 35.15
N ILE A 945 38.00 -8.05 34.47
CA ILE A 945 38.88 -9.14 34.92
C ILE A 945 40.35 -8.69 34.96
N LEU A 946 40.83 -7.99 33.92
CA LEU A 946 42.20 -7.48 33.91
C LEU A 946 42.45 -6.43 35.00
N LYS A 947 41.44 -5.59 35.29
CA LYS A 947 41.50 -4.61 36.39
C LYS A 947 41.50 -5.28 37.76
N SER A 948 40.67 -6.30 38.01
CA SER A 948 40.65 -6.99 39.31
C SER A 948 41.96 -7.73 39.59
N LYS A 949 42.63 -8.25 38.55
CA LYS A 949 43.98 -8.82 38.61
C LYS A 949 45.12 -7.78 38.63
N LYS A 950 44.82 -6.48 38.67
CA LYS A 950 45.79 -5.36 38.62
C LYS A 950 46.73 -5.39 37.40
N LEU A 951 46.33 -6.02 36.29
CA LEU A 951 47.13 -6.15 35.07
C LEU A 951 47.03 -4.92 34.14
N ILE A 952 45.98 -4.11 34.31
CA ILE A 952 45.79 -2.83 33.61
C ILE A 952 45.21 -1.78 34.56
N GLU A 953 45.61 -0.52 34.36
CA GLU A 953 44.94 0.63 34.96
C GLU A 953 43.82 1.14 34.04
N ILE A 954 42.57 0.92 34.45
CA ILE A 954 41.42 1.55 33.80
C ILE A 954 41.15 2.90 34.49
N GLY A 955 41.90 3.92 34.06
CA GLY A 955 41.59 5.33 34.29
C GLY A 955 40.51 5.85 33.33
N LYS A 956 40.52 7.14 32.99
CA LYS A 956 39.53 7.82 32.12
C LYS A 956 39.42 7.27 30.67
N LYS A 957 40.12 6.18 30.32
CA LYS A 957 40.22 5.61 28.95
C LYS A 957 39.17 4.53 28.62
N THR A 958 38.29 4.13 29.55
CA THR A 958 37.26 3.08 29.32
C THR A 958 36.48 3.25 28.02
N ASN A 959 36.11 4.49 27.71
CA ASN A 959 35.33 4.86 26.52
C ASN A 959 36.04 4.51 25.20
N TYR A 960 37.35 4.72 25.16
CA TYR A 960 38.21 4.36 24.03
C TYR A 960 38.31 2.83 23.88
N LEU A 961 38.54 2.11 24.98
CA LEU A 961 38.72 0.65 24.98
C LEU A 961 37.47 -0.12 24.51
N LEU A 962 36.27 0.41 24.72
CA LEU A 962 35.03 -0.15 24.17
C LEU A 962 34.87 0.11 22.65
N THR A 963 35.58 1.09 22.08
CA THR A 963 35.40 1.54 20.69
C THR A 963 36.56 1.21 19.74
N VAL A 964 37.76 0.82 20.23
CA VAL A 964 38.89 0.37 19.38
C VAL A 964 38.52 -0.76 18.40
N SER A 965 39.34 -0.96 17.37
CA SER A 965 39.18 -2.03 16.38
C SER A 965 39.13 -3.43 17.01
N GLU A 966 38.71 -4.43 16.25
CA GLU A 966 38.67 -5.83 16.73
C GLU A 966 40.08 -6.37 16.96
N LYS A 967 40.94 -6.23 15.94
CA LYS A 967 42.37 -6.55 15.97
C LYS A 967 43.08 -5.96 17.19
N ASN A 968 43.02 -4.63 17.37
CA ASN A 968 43.76 -3.96 18.43
C ASN A 968 43.23 -4.34 19.83
N PHE A 969 41.95 -4.69 19.97
CA PHE A 969 41.42 -5.18 21.26
C PHE A 969 41.94 -6.57 21.60
N LEU A 970 41.88 -7.49 20.63
CA LEU A 970 42.38 -8.86 20.80
C LEU A 970 43.87 -8.87 21.13
N GLU A 971 44.69 -8.21 20.32
CA GLU A 971 46.15 -8.18 20.49
C GLU A 971 46.55 -7.59 21.86
N ASN A 972 46.02 -6.41 22.21
CA ASN A 972 46.49 -5.66 23.38
C ASN A 972 45.84 -6.07 24.71
N TYR A 973 44.64 -6.68 24.69
CA TYR A 973 43.87 -6.96 25.91
C TYR A 973 43.39 -8.40 26.03
N VAL A 974 43.49 -9.24 25.00
CA VAL A 974 43.17 -10.67 25.10
C VAL A 974 44.45 -11.49 25.01
N THR A 975 45.08 -11.54 23.84
CA THR A 975 46.29 -12.36 23.60
C THR A 975 47.44 -11.98 24.53
N LYS A 976 47.72 -10.69 24.72
CA LYS A 976 48.80 -10.19 25.60
C LYS A 976 48.70 -10.64 27.08
N TYR A 977 47.52 -11.03 27.54
CA TYR A 977 47.28 -11.42 28.94
C TYR A 977 46.78 -12.86 29.09
N ALA A 978 46.74 -13.64 28.01
CA ALA A 978 46.25 -15.02 28.01
C ALA A 978 46.97 -15.89 29.07
N ASP A 979 48.30 -15.85 29.08
CA ASP A 979 49.12 -16.66 30.00
C ASP A 979 48.98 -16.21 31.47
N LYS A 980 48.59 -14.96 31.71
CA LYS A 980 48.39 -14.37 33.04
C LYS A 980 46.95 -14.53 33.54
N VAL A 981 46.03 -14.88 32.66
CA VAL A 981 44.61 -15.07 32.95
C VAL A 981 44.09 -16.33 32.25
N PRO A 982 44.29 -17.51 32.87
CA PRO A 982 43.63 -18.74 32.42
C PRO A 982 42.12 -18.51 32.27
N GLY A 983 41.54 -19.03 31.19
CA GLY A 983 40.15 -18.83 30.80
C GLY A 983 39.87 -17.62 29.89
N LEU A 984 40.81 -16.68 29.72
CA LEU A 984 40.59 -15.49 28.87
C LEU A 984 40.52 -15.82 27.35
N LEU A 985 41.02 -17.00 26.96
CA LEU A 985 40.94 -17.57 25.60
C LEU A 985 39.89 -18.70 25.47
N GLU A 986 39.04 -18.94 26.46
CA GLU A 986 37.99 -19.96 26.31
C GLU A 986 36.95 -19.55 25.24
N ASP A 987 36.42 -20.54 24.51
CA ASP A 987 35.49 -20.37 23.38
C ASP A 987 34.30 -19.47 23.72
N ASN A 988 33.83 -19.50 24.98
CA ASN A 988 32.72 -18.70 25.48
C ASN A 988 32.98 -17.19 25.55
N LEU A 989 34.25 -16.74 25.48
CA LEU A 989 34.61 -15.33 25.34
C LEU A 989 34.99 -14.99 23.90
N LEU A 990 35.74 -15.87 23.22
CA LEU A 990 36.18 -15.64 21.84
C LEU A 990 35.01 -15.59 20.85
N GLN A 991 33.99 -16.45 20.96
CA GLN A 991 32.81 -16.44 20.08
C GLN A 991 32.03 -15.11 20.06
N PHE A 992 32.20 -14.25 21.08
CA PHE A 992 31.55 -12.92 21.13
C PHE A 992 32.47 -11.78 20.71
N ILE A 993 33.78 -12.00 20.57
CA ILE A 993 34.74 -10.95 20.20
C ILE A 993 34.98 -10.94 18.68
N SER A 994 34.93 -12.09 18.02
CA SER A 994 35.16 -12.21 16.56
C SER A 994 33.88 -12.04 15.73
N PHE A 995 33.50 -10.82 15.37
CA PHE A 995 32.43 -10.54 14.41
C PHE A 995 32.62 -9.19 13.70
N PRO A 996 33.05 -9.17 12.41
CA PRO A 996 33.11 -7.94 11.63
C PRO A 996 31.69 -7.39 11.47
N SER A 997 31.40 -6.32 12.19
CA SER A 997 30.06 -5.71 12.16
C SER A 997 29.96 -4.87 10.89
N CYS A 998 29.04 -5.25 9.99
CA CYS A 998 28.92 -4.77 8.61
C CYS A 998 28.78 -3.24 8.40
N PHE A 999 28.86 -2.43 9.46
CA PHE A 999 28.79 -0.97 9.48
C PHE A 999 29.90 -0.28 10.31
N ALA A 1000 30.71 -0.99 11.10
CA ALA A 1000 31.76 -0.35 11.92
C ALA A 1000 33.16 -0.41 11.29
N ASP A 1001 33.41 -1.34 10.39
CA ASP A 1001 34.71 -1.49 9.70
C ASP A 1001 34.83 -0.59 8.46
N GLN A 1002 33.87 0.33 8.26
CA GLN A 1002 34.15 1.57 7.53
C GLN A 1002 34.86 2.49 8.52
N GLU A 1003 36.17 2.70 8.32
CA GLU A 1003 36.93 3.69 9.06
C GLU A 1003 36.31 5.08 8.85
N PHE A 1004 35.49 5.51 9.81
CA PHE A 1004 35.12 6.90 9.97
C PHE A 1004 36.34 7.59 10.59
N PRO A 1005 37.05 8.47 9.85
CA PRO A 1005 38.24 9.10 10.37
C PRO A 1005 37.90 9.85 11.66
N CYS A 1006 38.54 9.45 12.76
CA CYS A 1006 38.42 10.09 14.05
C CYS A 1006 39.24 11.38 14.04
N TRP A 1007 38.67 12.43 13.45
CA TRP A 1007 39.11 13.80 13.75
C TRP A 1007 38.62 14.13 15.16
N ILE A 1008 39.57 14.16 16.10
CA ILE A 1008 39.46 14.85 17.39
C ILE A 1008 39.73 16.33 17.13
#